data_AF-A0A8D9G568-F1
#
_entry.id   AF-A0A8D9G568-F1
#
_cell.length_a   1.000
_cell.length_b   1.000
_cell.length_c   1.000
_cell.angle_alpha   90.00
_cell.angle_beta   90.00
_cell.angle_gamma   90.00
#
_symmetry.space_group_name_H-M   'P 1'
#
loop_
_entity.id
_entity.type
_entity.pdbx_description
1 polymer ?
#
loop_
_entity_poly.entity_id
_entity_poly.type
_entity_poly.pdbx_seq_one_letter_code
_entity_poly.pdbx_strand_id
1 'polypeptide(L)'
;MEKSTSTATPTSSLPLPTGAAADQRSSPAMDLDNPPVPSRPHVGGAQVAPSDPSARGRKRGLEGNLKVENSNYYKMRLLVKDLRPHVLEVLRAPDFRNCKASIEIQEKMKLLVQLYQEMIGQTPKLEKSTKTESLSNGKALNPAPESSTTDNKHNNSVVGDDKVVGGSAFGWNFVTYGGTDAVYCGLSKEEYRTSHPIVQAEAHPNDPAQPTSFSLLPPLVSDHQQAENMANSASGMHVNDECKLKFLELKAKRNYRFIVFKIDEKAQQVMIEMVGNPEKTYDDFTKCMPENECRYAVYDFDFTTPENCQKSKIFFIAWSPDTSRVRSKMLYASSKDRFKRELDGIQVELQATDPSEMSLDIIKGRRENPKRRKETVYVGCGAGFGGDRPVAALKLLQRVEEINYLVLECLAERTLADRWLSMSSRGDGYDPRVSEWMSLLLPLAVEKGTCIITNMGAIDPLGAQKKVLEVATDLGLTISVAVAHELHSETGSGSSFGDQYCSDGGASTYIGAAPIVECLEKYQPDVIITSRVADAALFLAPMVYELGWNWNDLELLAQGTLAGHLLECGCQLTGGYFMHPGDQYRDMDFPLLQDLSLPYAEIGYDGKVCVLKAEGSGGILNTSTCAEQLLYEIADPSAYITPDVVIDIQDVSFLPLSDFKVQCIGAKPSANTSVPEKLLRLIPKECGWKGWGEISYGGHGSIQRAKASELLVRSWMEETVPGVDNCIISYVIGLDSLKAASNGAESSWNSCGDIRLRMDGLFKLKEHAVQLTKEFTALYTNGPAGGGGISTGHKMEIVLEKRLVSRESVMWKTGIEHTNTSESETPEHHFPVAREKRGKTSTDSQNILTKRGDQWTDSSGVHRSPAPYGQKIPLYSVAHSRAGDKGNDINFSLIPHCPPDIERLKLIITPQWVKNVMSVLLSTSSFMEMEAKVPVDENVSVEIYDVKGIHALNVVVRNVLDGGVNCSRRIDRHGKTISDLILCQQVVL
;
A
#
# COMPACT_ATOMS: atom_id res chain seq x y z
N MET A 1 -31.39 -31.87 -52.94
CA MET A 1 -32.33 -31.49 -54.01
C MET A 1 -32.67 -30.03 -53.78
N GLU A 2 -32.05 -29.15 -54.55
CA GLU A 2 -32.70 -28.33 -55.60
C GLU A 2 -33.45 -27.12 -54.99
N LYS A 3 -32.89 -25.91 -55.11
CA LYS A 3 -33.12 -24.90 -56.19
C LYS A 3 -34.52 -24.26 -56.10
N SER A 4 -34.73 -22.96 -56.33
CA SER A 4 -33.85 -21.80 -56.57
C SER A 4 -34.71 -20.51 -56.66
N THR A 5 -34.10 -19.31 -56.70
CA THR A 5 -34.57 -18.08 -57.42
C THR A 5 -35.98 -17.53 -57.12
N SER A 6 -36.11 -16.33 -56.52
CA SER A 6 -36.25 -14.99 -57.18
C SER A 6 -37.56 -14.82 -58.00
N THR A 7 -38.24 -13.68 -58.07
CA THR A 7 -37.75 -12.28 -58.24
C THR A 7 -38.87 -11.24 -58.04
N ALA A 8 -38.47 -9.97 -57.84
CA ALA A 8 -39.12 -8.73 -58.32
C ALA A 8 -40.42 -8.16 -57.67
N THR A 9 -40.28 -6.87 -57.31
CA THR A 9 -41.26 -5.78 -57.12
C THR A 9 -41.63 -5.17 -58.51
N PRO A 10 -42.20 -3.95 -58.72
CA PRO A 10 -42.66 -2.87 -57.81
C PRO A 10 -43.97 -2.13 -58.20
N THR A 11 -44.20 -0.94 -57.62
CA THR A 11 -45.03 0.22 -58.09
C THR A 11 -46.57 0.09 -58.10
N SER A 12 -47.37 1.13 -57.80
CA SER A 12 -47.11 2.51 -57.33
C SER A 12 -48.36 3.19 -56.71
N SER A 13 -48.13 4.30 -55.98
CA SER A 13 -48.97 5.53 -55.89
C SER A 13 -50.46 5.47 -55.44
N LEU A 14 -50.72 5.96 -54.21
CA LEU A 14 -51.44 7.22 -53.82
C LEU A 14 -52.62 7.75 -54.70
N PRO A 15 -53.62 8.50 -54.15
CA PRO A 15 -53.64 9.20 -52.85
C PRO A 15 -54.96 9.15 -52.01
N LEU A 16 -54.86 9.77 -50.82
CA LEU A 16 -55.88 10.44 -49.95
C LEU A 16 -57.09 11.08 -50.70
N PRO A 17 -58.29 11.29 -50.06
CA PRO A 17 -58.39 12.15 -48.87
C PRO A 17 -59.53 11.91 -47.83
N THR A 18 -59.48 12.71 -46.75
CA THR A 18 -60.55 13.29 -45.88
C THR A 18 -61.99 12.72 -45.94
N GLY A 19 -62.74 12.55 -44.85
CA GLY A 19 -62.71 13.16 -43.51
C GLY A 19 -64.17 13.40 -43.01
N ALA A 20 -64.35 13.88 -41.77
CA ALA A 20 -65.64 14.06 -41.04
C ALA A 20 -66.34 12.72 -40.65
N ALA A 21 -66.68 12.40 -39.39
CA ALA A 21 -67.34 13.10 -38.27
C ALA A 21 -68.73 12.47 -38.01
N ALA A 22 -68.75 11.64 -36.95
CA ALA A 22 -69.66 11.69 -35.81
C ALA A 22 -71.18 11.55 -36.00
N ASP A 23 -71.78 10.58 -35.30
CA ASP A 23 -72.83 10.90 -34.32
C ASP A 23 -73.03 9.80 -33.23
N GLN A 24 -73.80 10.13 -32.20
CA GLN A 24 -74.02 9.40 -30.95
C GLN A 24 -75.24 8.46 -31.00
N ARG A 25 -75.27 7.38 -30.19
CA ARG A 25 -76.30 7.14 -29.14
C ARG A 25 -76.18 5.80 -28.38
N SER A 26 -76.50 5.92 -27.10
CA SER A 26 -76.72 4.97 -25.99
C SER A 26 -77.50 3.64 -26.21
N SER A 27 -76.95 2.55 -25.63
CA SER A 27 -77.61 1.51 -24.77
C SER A 27 -78.74 0.62 -25.36
N PRO A 28 -79.11 -0.56 -24.77
CA PRO A 28 -78.66 -1.19 -23.49
C PRO A 28 -78.42 -2.75 -23.46
N ALA A 29 -77.75 -3.20 -22.39
CA ALA A 29 -77.98 -4.39 -21.50
C ALA A 29 -78.10 -5.88 -21.98
N MET A 30 -77.69 -6.75 -21.04
CA MET A 30 -77.83 -8.22 -20.87
C MET A 30 -76.96 -9.13 -21.75
N ASP A 31 -76.46 -10.30 -21.32
CA ASP A 31 -76.06 -10.94 -20.04
C ASP A 31 -76.00 -12.47 -20.32
N LEU A 32 -75.29 -13.24 -19.48
CA LEU A 32 -75.10 -14.73 -19.42
C LEU A 32 -73.63 -15.16 -19.63
N ASP A 33 -73.06 -16.12 -18.92
CA ASP A 33 -73.25 -16.60 -17.53
C ASP A 33 -72.08 -17.56 -17.19
N ASN A 34 -71.58 -17.60 -15.95
CA ASN A 34 -71.03 -18.80 -15.26
C ASN A 34 -70.31 -18.49 -13.93
N PRO A 35 -70.24 -19.44 -12.96
CA PRO A 35 -70.04 -19.15 -11.54
C PRO A 35 -68.83 -19.92 -10.93
N PRO A 36 -68.74 -20.21 -9.61
CA PRO A 36 -68.16 -19.30 -8.61
C PRO A 36 -66.99 -19.92 -7.79
N VAL A 37 -66.20 -19.08 -7.09
CA VAL A 37 -65.14 -19.50 -6.14
C VAL A 37 -65.20 -18.63 -4.87
N PRO A 38 -65.04 -19.18 -3.64
CA PRO A 38 -65.49 -18.52 -2.40
C PRO A 38 -64.55 -17.48 -1.78
N SER A 39 -65.16 -16.65 -0.91
CA SER A 39 -64.68 -15.39 -0.35
C SER A 39 -63.84 -15.47 0.94
N ARG A 40 -62.99 -14.45 1.17
CA ARG A 40 -62.59 -13.95 2.51
C ARG A 40 -63.31 -12.62 2.82
N PRO A 41 -63.58 -12.27 4.10
CA PRO A 41 -64.53 -11.21 4.45
C PRO A 41 -63.97 -9.78 4.46
N HIS A 42 -64.82 -8.83 4.05
CA HIS A 42 -64.71 -7.38 4.28
C HIS A 42 -65.47 -6.95 5.55
N VAL A 43 -65.05 -5.84 6.16
CA VAL A 43 -65.80 -4.56 6.43
C VAL A 43 -64.68 -3.50 6.58
N GLY A 44 -64.62 -2.30 5.96
CA GLY A 44 -65.60 -1.24 5.70
C GLY A 44 -65.35 -0.09 6.70
N GLY A 45 -65.27 1.21 6.40
CA GLY A 45 -65.43 1.98 5.16
C GLY A 45 -66.03 3.36 5.49
N ALA A 46 -65.32 4.48 5.24
CA ALA A 46 -65.86 5.86 5.33
C ALA A 46 -64.92 6.90 4.68
N GLN A 47 -65.48 7.96 4.07
CA GLN A 47 -64.77 9.08 3.44
C GLN A 47 -64.71 10.35 4.31
N VAL A 48 -63.99 11.36 3.82
CA VAL A 48 -63.40 12.50 4.58
C VAL A 48 -64.21 13.80 4.46
N ALA A 49 -64.32 14.56 5.57
CA ALA A 49 -64.26 16.04 5.64
C ALA A 49 -64.22 16.52 7.13
N PRO A 50 -63.84 17.78 7.42
CA PRO A 50 -62.48 18.31 7.48
C PRO A 50 -61.99 18.52 8.94
N SER A 51 -60.67 18.58 9.18
CA SER A 51 -60.09 18.72 10.53
C SER A 51 -59.32 20.02 10.75
N ASP A 52 -59.75 20.79 11.74
CA ASP A 52 -58.99 21.87 12.42
C ASP A 52 -58.67 21.42 13.89
N PRO A 53 -57.83 22.09 14.69
CA PRO A 53 -56.46 21.61 14.86
C PRO A 53 -56.16 21.25 16.32
N SER A 54 -56.28 19.96 16.69
CA SER A 54 -55.74 19.46 17.95
C SER A 54 -55.24 18.02 17.85
N ALA A 55 -54.34 17.63 18.77
CA ALA A 55 -53.67 16.33 18.85
C ALA A 55 -52.65 15.98 17.73
N ARG A 56 -51.50 16.69 17.71
CA ARG A 56 -50.25 16.10 17.17
C ARG A 56 -49.73 15.02 18.13
N GLY A 57 -49.22 13.92 17.58
CA GLY A 57 -48.67 12.80 18.33
C GLY A 57 -47.47 13.15 19.22
N ARG A 58 -47.26 12.34 20.27
CA ARG A 58 -46.26 12.55 21.33
C ARG A 58 -44.82 12.56 20.76
N LYS A 59 -44.21 13.74 20.67
CA LYS A 59 -42.74 13.88 20.67
C LYS A 59 -42.20 13.41 22.03
N ARG A 60 -41.05 12.73 22.03
CA ARG A 60 -40.26 12.54 23.27
C ARG A 60 -39.81 13.91 23.78
N GLY A 61 -39.97 14.14 25.08
CA GLY A 61 -39.62 15.40 25.72
C GLY A 61 -38.11 15.59 25.85
N LEU A 62 -37.65 16.82 25.64
CA LEU A 62 -36.28 17.27 25.89
C LEU A 62 -36.27 18.02 27.23
N GLU A 63 -36.21 17.27 28.34
CA GLU A 63 -35.85 17.83 29.65
C GLU A 63 -34.50 17.24 30.06
N GLY A 64 -33.46 18.07 30.02
CA GLY A 64 -32.07 17.64 30.23
C GLY A 64 -30.97 18.54 29.68
N ASN A 65 -31.29 19.60 28.91
CA ASN A 65 -30.29 20.40 28.17
C ASN A 65 -30.05 21.85 28.65
N LEU A 66 -30.50 22.22 29.86
CA LEU A 66 -30.26 23.56 30.43
C LEU A 66 -28.77 23.94 30.60
N LYS A 67 -27.85 22.96 30.54
CA LYS A 67 -26.39 23.21 30.55
C LYS A 67 -25.79 23.43 29.16
N VAL A 68 -26.38 22.90 28.08
CA VAL A 68 -25.80 22.98 26.73
C VAL A 68 -26.11 24.34 26.07
N GLU A 69 -27.32 24.86 26.23
CA GLU A 69 -27.72 26.16 25.65
C GLU A 69 -26.93 27.35 26.22
N ASN A 70 -26.38 27.20 27.44
CA ASN A 70 -25.54 28.22 28.06
C ASN A 70 -24.02 28.04 27.81
N SER A 71 -23.59 26.97 27.14
CA SER A 71 -22.18 26.73 26.82
C SER A 71 -21.64 27.75 25.83
N ASN A 72 -20.39 28.20 26.05
CA ASN A 72 -19.70 29.11 25.14
C ASN A 72 -19.61 28.54 23.71
N TYR A 73 -19.49 27.22 23.56
CA TYR A 73 -19.51 26.53 22.26
C TYR A 73 -20.85 26.73 21.51
N TYR A 74 -21.98 26.66 22.22
CA TYR A 74 -23.31 26.85 21.62
C TYR A 74 -23.53 28.32 21.23
N LYS A 75 -23.13 29.26 22.10
CA LYS A 75 -23.16 30.70 21.84
C LYS A 75 -22.31 31.07 20.61
N MET A 76 -21.11 30.49 20.46
CA MET A 76 -20.27 30.67 19.28
C MET A 76 -20.95 30.17 17.99
N ARG A 77 -21.61 29.00 18.01
CA ARG A 77 -22.34 28.50 16.82
C ARG A 77 -23.53 29.40 16.43
N LEU A 78 -24.23 30.00 17.39
CA LEU A 78 -25.27 30.99 17.09
C LEU A 78 -24.69 32.26 16.45
N LEU A 79 -23.60 32.81 17.00
CA LEU A 79 -22.91 33.97 16.41
C LEU A 79 -22.43 33.73 14.97
N VAL A 80 -21.87 32.55 14.67
CA VAL A 80 -21.45 32.18 13.30
C VAL A 80 -22.64 32.11 12.33
N LYS A 81 -23.81 31.64 12.80
CA LYS A 81 -25.03 31.62 11.99
C LYS A 81 -25.52 33.03 11.65
N ASP A 82 -25.47 33.94 12.62
CA ASP A 82 -25.94 35.33 12.49
C ASP A 82 -24.97 36.24 11.72
N LEU A 83 -23.71 35.84 11.53
CA LEU A 83 -22.76 36.54 10.66
C LEU A 83 -23.09 36.42 9.16
N ARG A 84 -23.68 35.31 8.72
CA ARG A 84 -23.89 35.00 7.28
C ARG A 84 -24.74 36.04 6.52
N PRO A 85 -25.86 36.57 7.06
CA PRO A 85 -26.63 37.63 6.38
C PRO A 85 -25.82 38.92 6.19
N HIS A 86 -25.05 39.32 7.21
CA HIS A 86 -24.24 40.53 7.20
C HIS A 86 -23.12 40.44 6.17
N VAL A 87 -22.48 39.27 6.03
CA VAL A 87 -21.48 39.03 4.97
C VAL A 87 -22.08 39.20 3.58
N LEU A 88 -23.31 38.73 3.36
CA LEU A 88 -24.03 38.92 2.09
C LEU A 88 -24.44 40.38 1.83
N GLU A 89 -24.66 41.16 2.88
CA GLU A 89 -24.96 42.59 2.79
C GLU A 89 -23.70 43.41 2.49
N VAL A 90 -22.58 43.11 3.14
CA VAL A 90 -21.24 43.68 2.82
C VAL A 90 -20.87 43.45 1.37
N LEU A 91 -21.07 42.23 0.85
CA LEU A 91 -20.78 41.88 -0.55
C LEU A 91 -21.69 42.59 -1.58
N ARG A 92 -22.76 43.27 -1.12
CA ARG A 92 -23.67 44.06 -1.96
C ARG A 92 -23.53 45.56 -1.74
N ALA A 93 -22.75 46.00 -0.75
CA ALA A 93 -22.53 47.40 -0.44
C ALA A 93 -21.39 47.98 -1.29
N PRO A 94 -21.54 49.17 -1.91
CA PRO A 94 -20.50 49.76 -2.75
C PRO A 94 -19.26 50.20 -1.94
N ASP A 95 -19.42 50.61 -0.68
CA ASP A 95 -18.32 50.70 0.30
C ASP A 95 -18.43 49.57 1.32
N PHE A 96 -17.88 48.42 0.95
CA PHE A 96 -17.86 47.20 1.75
C PHE A 96 -17.02 47.34 3.04
N ARG A 97 -16.17 48.37 3.19
CA ARG A 97 -15.31 48.54 4.37
C ARG A 97 -16.01 49.32 5.47
N ASN A 98 -16.76 50.37 5.13
CA ASN A 98 -17.39 51.28 6.10
C ASN A 98 -18.92 51.11 6.24
N CYS A 99 -19.54 50.19 5.50
CA CYS A 99 -20.98 49.93 5.63
C CYS A 99 -21.36 49.38 7.03
N LYS A 100 -22.60 49.61 7.46
CA LYS A 100 -23.07 49.16 8.79
C LYS A 100 -22.87 47.66 9.03
N ALA A 101 -23.05 46.84 7.99
CA ALA A 101 -22.87 45.39 8.06
C ALA A 101 -21.42 44.97 8.31
N SER A 102 -20.40 45.70 7.83
CA SER A 102 -18.99 45.37 8.11
C SER A 102 -18.62 45.69 9.56
N ILE A 103 -19.17 46.77 10.12
CA ILE A 103 -19.02 47.13 11.53
C ILE A 103 -19.64 46.05 12.43
N GLU A 104 -20.88 45.63 12.15
CA GLU A 104 -21.52 44.55 12.92
C GLU A 104 -20.79 43.19 12.81
N ILE A 105 -20.16 42.89 11.67
CA ILE A 105 -19.27 41.71 11.53
C ILE A 105 -18.06 41.83 12.45
N GLN A 106 -17.40 42.99 12.50
CA GLN A 106 -16.24 43.20 13.36
C GLN A 106 -16.58 43.06 14.84
N GLU A 107 -17.75 43.58 15.28
CA GLU A 107 -18.22 43.42 16.66
C GLU A 107 -18.55 41.97 17.00
N LYS A 108 -19.29 41.27 16.13
CA LYS A 108 -19.65 39.84 16.32
C LYS A 108 -18.41 38.94 16.29
N MET A 109 -17.38 39.28 15.49
CA MET A 109 -16.09 38.57 15.50
C MET A 109 -15.28 38.83 16.78
N LYS A 110 -15.27 40.05 17.32
CA LYS A 110 -14.64 40.33 18.64
C LYS A 110 -15.28 39.49 19.75
N LEU A 111 -16.62 39.38 19.75
CA LEU A 111 -17.34 38.56 20.72
C LEU A 111 -17.07 37.06 20.55
N LEU A 112 -16.96 36.57 19.30
CA LEU A 112 -16.56 35.20 19.00
C LEU A 112 -15.16 34.88 19.56
N VAL A 113 -14.20 35.79 19.40
CA VAL A 113 -12.84 35.66 19.93
C VAL A 113 -12.82 35.69 21.46
N GLN A 114 -13.65 36.52 22.11
CA GLN A 114 -13.78 36.50 23.58
C GLN A 114 -14.32 35.16 24.09
N LEU A 115 -15.41 34.64 23.52
CA LEU A 115 -15.98 33.34 23.91
C LEU A 115 -14.99 32.18 23.70
N TYR A 116 -14.16 32.25 22.65
CA TYR A 116 -13.08 31.29 22.39
C TYR A 116 -11.97 31.38 23.44
N GLN A 117 -11.53 32.58 23.82
CA GLN A 117 -10.53 32.78 24.87
C GLN A 117 -11.04 32.34 26.25
N GLU A 118 -12.31 32.60 26.58
CA GLU A 118 -12.94 32.07 27.80
C GLU A 118 -12.99 30.54 27.82
N MET A 119 -13.29 29.90 26.69
CA MET A 119 -13.32 28.44 26.56
C MET A 119 -11.92 27.84 26.75
N ILE A 120 -10.87 28.46 26.21
CA ILE A 120 -9.48 28.05 26.46
C ILE A 120 -9.10 28.28 27.94
N GLY A 121 -9.47 29.43 28.51
CA GLY A 121 -9.18 29.78 29.90
C GLY A 121 -9.83 28.90 30.97
N GLN A 122 -10.86 28.12 30.61
CA GLN A 122 -11.49 27.12 31.47
C GLN A 122 -10.80 25.75 31.44
N THR A 123 -9.73 25.58 30.64
CA THR A 123 -8.92 24.36 30.58
C THR A 123 -7.81 24.41 31.64
N PRO A 124 -7.71 23.46 32.59
CA PRO A 124 -6.67 23.50 33.63
C PRO A 124 -5.29 23.24 33.03
N LYS A 125 -4.33 24.12 33.32
CA LYS A 125 -2.91 23.94 32.95
C LYS A 125 -2.24 22.94 33.89
N LEU A 126 -1.56 21.93 33.35
CA LEU A 126 -0.55 21.17 34.09
C LEU A 126 0.69 22.06 34.27
N GLU A 127 1.05 22.38 35.52
CA GLU A 127 2.30 23.06 35.84
C GLU A 127 3.45 22.06 36.05
N LYS A 128 4.64 22.43 35.55
CA LYS A 128 5.88 21.71 35.86
C LYS A 128 6.33 22.03 37.28
N SER A 129 6.59 21.00 38.09
CA SER A 129 7.24 21.17 39.38
C SER A 129 8.75 21.40 39.21
N THR A 130 9.20 22.63 39.41
CA THR A 130 10.59 22.95 39.78
C THR A 130 10.58 23.86 41.00
N LYS A 131 10.95 23.30 42.16
CA LYS A 131 11.14 24.08 43.39
C LYS A 131 12.53 24.73 43.41
N THR A 132 12.56 26.05 43.26
CA THR A 132 13.43 26.90 44.08
C THR A 132 12.77 28.26 44.27
N GLU A 133 12.48 28.63 45.51
CA GLU A 133 11.94 29.95 45.84
C GLU A 133 13.05 31.01 45.83
N SER A 134 12.76 32.23 45.33
CA SER A 134 12.87 33.44 46.18
C SER A 134 12.45 34.75 45.47
N LEU A 135 11.44 35.39 46.05
CA LEU A 135 11.32 36.84 46.33
C LEU A 135 11.19 37.91 45.21
N SER A 136 9.95 38.44 45.09
CA SER A 136 9.55 39.89 45.04
C SER A 136 10.32 40.86 44.13
N ASN A 137 9.70 41.58 43.17
CA ASN A 137 8.69 42.63 43.37
C ASN A 137 8.08 43.06 42.00
N GLY A 138 6.98 43.82 41.97
CA GLY A 138 6.26 44.17 40.71
C GLY A 138 6.08 45.66 40.40
N LYS A 139 5.29 45.94 39.34
CA LYS A 139 4.85 47.25 38.76
C LYS A 139 5.93 47.99 37.92
N ALA A 140 5.63 48.73 36.83
CA ALA A 140 4.34 48.98 36.12
C ALA A 140 4.53 49.60 34.70
N LEU A 141 3.51 49.40 33.83
CA LEU A 141 2.97 50.23 32.71
C LEU A 141 3.88 50.97 31.68
N ASN A 142 3.66 50.65 30.38
CA ASN A 142 3.17 51.48 29.23
C ASN A 142 3.72 52.91 28.94
N PRO A 143 3.54 53.52 27.72
CA PRO A 143 2.74 53.11 26.53
C PRO A 143 3.46 53.23 25.14
N ALA A 144 2.70 53.00 24.04
CA ALA A 144 3.06 53.21 22.62
C ALA A 144 2.94 54.70 22.16
N PRO A 145 3.20 55.08 20.88
CA PRO A 145 2.21 54.87 19.79
C PRO A 145 2.81 54.65 18.36
N GLU A 146 1.97 54.85 17.33
CA GLU A 146 2.04 54.31 15.95
C GLU A 146 2.70 55.23 14.88
N SER A 147 3.09 54.66 13.71
CA SER A 147 2.57 55.01 12.35
C SER A 147 3.57 55.19 11.17
N SER A 148 3.08 54.80 9.97
CA SER A 148 3.43 55.25 8.59
C SER A 148 4.69 54.75 7.83
N THR A 149 4.40 53.92 6.81
CA THR A 149 4.91 53.85 5.41
C THR A 149 6.12 54.70 4.94
N THR A 150 7.12 54.06 4.29
CA THR A 150 7.45 54.14 2.82
C THR A 150 8.78 53.44 2.46
N ASP A 151 8.97 53.08 1.18
CA ASP A 151 10.19 52.46 0.62
C ASP A 151 11.40 53.41 0.49
N ASN A 152 12.61 52.98 0.86
CA ASN A 152 13.73 52.77 -0.09
C ASN A 152 15.10 52.37 0.53
N LYS A 153 15.92 51.80 -0.38
CA LYS A 153 17.29 51.27 -0.31
C LYS A 153 18.38 52.00 0.53
N HIS A 154 19.25 51.16 1.10
CA HIS A 154 20.72 51.27 1.32
C HIS A 154 21.38 52.59 1.78
N ASN A 155 22.11 52.54 2.92
CA ASN A 155 23.59 52.61 2.94
C ASN A 155 24.21 52.27 4.33
N ASN A 156 25.51 51.90 4.33
CA ASN A 156 26.27 51.33 5.47
C ASN A 156 27.07 52.36 6.30
N SER A 157 27.26 52.06 7.62
CA SER A 157 28.55 52.10 8.36
C SER A 157 28.34 51.65 9.85
N VAL A 158 28.90 50.53 10.35
CA VAL A 158 30.28 50.26 10.87
C VAL A 158 30.50 50.85 12.29
N VAL A 159 30.97 50.19 13.39
CA VAL A 159 31.87 49.02 13.66
C VAL A 159 31.37 48.18 14.87
N GLY A 160 31.77 46.90 15.01
CA GLY A 160 31.84 46.18 16.31
C GLY A 160 32.23 44.69 16.19
N ASP A 161 33.44 44.30 16.60
CA ASP A 161 34.05 42.97 16.38
C ASP A 161 33.61 41.87 17.37
N ASP A 162 33.55 40.62 16.86
CA ASP A 162 33.86 39.40 17.63
C ASP A 162 34.38 38.29 16.67
N LYS A 163 35.31 37.43 17.11
CA LYS A 163 35.87 36.33 16.31
C LYS A 163 35.79 34.99 17.05
N VAL A 164 35.45 33.93 16.32
CA VAL A 164 35.45 32.55 16.83
C VAL A 164 36.40 31.69 15.99
N VAL A 165 37.15 30.80 16.67
CA VAL A 165 38.02 29.80 16.05
C VAL A 165 37.51 28.42 16.46
N GLY A 166 37.21 27.57 15.47
CA GLY A 166 36.72 26.21 15.67
C GLY A 166 37.59 25.20 14.93
N GLY A 167 37.80 24.03 15.55
CA GLY A 167 38.54 22.91 14.97
C GLY A 167 37.65 21.69 14.78
N SER A 168 37.81 20.98 13.66
CA SER A 168 37.12 19.72 13.38
C SER A 168 37.96 18.51 13.79
N ALA A 169 37.30 17.41 14.16
CA ALA A 169 37.93 16.12 14.49
C ALA A 169 38.74 15.49 13.34
N PHE A 170 38.70 16.08 12.14
CA PHE A 170 39.48 15.68 10.96
C PHE A 170 40.65 16.62 10.63
N GLY A 171 41.07 17.49 11.55
CA GLY A 171 42.36 18.21 11.46
C GLY A 171 42.37 19.48 10.61
N TRP A 172 41.23 20.14 10.43
CA TRP A 172 41.13 21.43 9.72
C TRP A 172 40.77 22.55 10.72
N ASN A 173 41.51 23.66 10.64
CA ASN A 173 41.28 24.89 11.40
C ASN A 173 40.71 25.96 10.49
N PHE A 174 39.69 26.69 10.94
CA PHE A 174 39.17 27.86 10.23
C PHE A 174 38.87 29.02 11.20
N VAL A 175 38.94 30.24 10.68
CA VAL A 175 38.71 31.49 11.42
C VAL A 175 37.52 32.20 10.79
N THR A 176 36.45 32.41 11.55
CA THR A 176 35.26 33.13 11.08
C THR A 176 35.23 34.55 11.66
N TYR A 177 34.94 35.53 10.79
CA TYR A 177 34.66 36.91 11.13
C TYR A 177 33.16 37.16 10.98
N GLY A 178 32.56 37.99 11.85
CA GLY A 178 31.15 38.37 11.76
C GLY A 178 30.87 39.28 10.55
N GLY A 179 30.50 38.70 9.41
CA GLY A 179 30.13 39.40 8.18
C GLY A 179 29.42 38.47 7.20
N THR A 180 28.58 39.03 6.32
CA THR A 180 27.56 38.28 5.56
C THR A 180 28.04 37.46 4.35
N ASP A 181 29.36 37.34 4.12
CA ASP A 181 29.94 36.50 3.08
C ASP A 181 31.11 35.67 3.61
N ALA A 182 31.03 34.35 3.49
CA ALA A 182 32.10 33.42 3.85
C ALA A 182 33.11 33.30 2.70
N VAL A 183 34.21 34.08 2.77
CA VAL A 183 35.29 33.99 1.77
C VAL A 183 36.14 32.74 2.01
N TYR A 184 36.09 31.79 1.07
CA TYR A 184 36.95 30.61 1.06
C TYR A 184 38.37 30.96 0.59
N CYS A 185 39.32 31.02 1.52
CA CYS A 185 40.75 31.14 1.23
C CYS A 185 41.41 29.75 1.22
N GLY A 186 41.19 29.00 0.13
CA GLY A 186 41.84 27.71 -0.12
C GLY A 186 42.12 27.51 -1.61
N LEU A 187 43.20 26.80 -1.93
CA LEU A 187 43.60 26.50 -3.32
C LEU A 187 42.54 25.67 -4.03
N SER A 188 42.28 25.95 -5.31
CA SER A 188 41.36 25.12 -6.10
C SER A 188 41.94 23.72 -6.35
N LYS A 189 41.04 22.76 -6.62
CA LYS A 189 41.38 21.35 -6.91
C LYS A 189 42.16 21.17 -8.23
N GLU A 190 42.23 22.21 -9.05
CA GLU A 190 43.05 22.27 -10.27
C GLU A 190 44.42 22.89 -9.98
N GLU A 191 44.50 24.00 -9.24
CA GLU A 191 45.78 24.59 -8.80
C GLU A 191 46.60 23.65 -7.90
N TYR A 192 45.95 22.80 -7.10
CA TYR A 192 46.62 21.75 -6.33
C TYR A 192 47.31 20.71 -7.22
N ARG A 193 46.74 20.40 -8.40
CA ARG A 193 47.34 19.47 -9.38
C ARG A 193 48.45 20.12 -10.19
N THR A 194 48.33 21.42 -10.51
CA THR A 194 49.38 22.18 -11.20
C THR A 194 50.61 22.43 -10.31
N SER A 195 50.44 22.43 -8.98
CA SER A 195 51.52 22.63 -7.99
C SER A 195 52.21 21.34 -7.52
N HIS A 196 51.69 20.16 -7.82
CA HIS A 196 52.25 18.87 -7.38
C HIS A 196 52.33 17.82 -8.52
N PRO A 197 53.25 17.99 -9.50
CA PRO A 197 53.48 16.98 -10.52
C PRO A 197 54.19 15.75 -9.93
N ILE A 198 53.51 14.61 -9.86
CA ILE A 198 54.14 13.32 -9.52
C ILE A 198 54.80 12.76 -10.77
N VAL A 199 56.14 12.77 -10.75
CA VAL A 199 57.01 12.26 -11.82
C VAL A 199 57.02 10.73 -11.81
N GLN A 200 56.86 10.12 -12.99
CA GLN A 200 57.18 8.70 -13.20
C GLN A 200 58.70 8.51 -13.15
N ALA A 201 59.18 7.56 -12.36
CA ALA A 201 60.58 7.12 -12.37
C ALA A 201 60.64 5.59 -12.43
N GLU A 202 61.24 5.08 -13.50
CA GLU A 202 61.62 3.68 -13.65
C GLU A 202 62.77 3.34 -12.68
N ALA A 203 62.94 2.06 -12.34
CA ALA A 203 64.04 1.62 -11.49
C ALA A 203 64.65 0.29 -11.98
N HIS A 204 65.95 0.33 -12.29
CA HIS A 204 66.90 -0.80 -12.31
C HIS A 204 68.34 -0.23 -12.44
N PRO A 205 69.39 -0.91 -11.95
CA PRO A 205 69.76 -0.91 -10.53
C PRO A 205 71.22 -0.48 -10.28
N ASN A 206 71.64 -0.31 -9.01
CA ASN A 206 72.84 -0.98 -8.41
C ASN A 206 73.28 -0.44 -7.02
N ASP A 207 73.77 -1.37 -6.20
CA ASP A 207 74.90 -1.26 -5.23
C ASP A 207 74.75 -0.60 -3.84
N PRO A 208 75.59 -1.00 -2.83
CA PRO A 208 75.00 -1.59 -1.61
C PRO A 208 75.63 -1.23 -0.23
N ALA A 209 74.96 -1.72 0.83
CA ALA A 209 75.48 -2.27 2.10
C ALA A 209 76.31 -1.43 3.13
N GLN A 210 75.74 -1.36 4.36
CA GLN A 210 76.40 -1.54 5.69
C GLN A 210 77.26 -0.40 6.35
N PRO A 211 77.57 -0.44 7.68
CA PRO A 211 76.74 -0.83 8.86
C PRO A 211 77.00 -0.03 10.20
N THR A 212 76.38 -0.45 11.34
CA THR A 212 76.76 -0.25 12.79
C THR A 212 76.71 1.17 13.45
N SER A 213 76.55 1.40 14.79
CA SER A 213 76.00 0.65 15.97
C SER A 213 76.07 1.48 17.31
N PHE A 214 75.30 1.11 18.38
CA PHE A 214 75.40 1.53 19.83
C PHE A 214 75.21 3.06 20.18
N SER A 215 74.84 3.55 21.39
CA SER A 215 74.07 3.12 22.60
C SER A 215 74.13 4.19 23.73
N LEU A 216 73.16 4.26 24.69
CA LEU A 216 73.32 4.51 26.18
C LEU A 216 72.19 5.29 26.93
N LEU A 217 71.39 4.57 27.74
CA LEU A 217 71.12 4.68 29.23
C LEU A 217 70.64 5.99 29.97
N PRO A 218 70.09 5.89 31.23
CA PRO A 218 69.00 6.73 31.79
C PRO A 218 69.28 7.39 33.18
N PRO A 219 68.24 7.91 33.91
CA PRO A 219 67.91 7.46 35.30
C PRO A 219 66.38 7.56 35.68
N LEU A 220 65.82 7.34 36.90
CA LEU A 220 65.90 6.36 38.04
C LEU A 220 64.77 6.62 39.09
N VAL A 221 64.30 5.60 39.87
CA VAL A 221 63.73 5.65 41.28
C VAL A 221 62.34 6.34 41.49
N SER A 222 61.36 5.95 42.37
CA SER A 222 61.07 4.81 43.29
C SER A 222 59.57 4.75 43.72
N ASP A 223 59.14 3.68 44.41
CA ASP A 223 57.77 3.38 44.91
C ASP A 223 57.14 4.35 45.94
N HIS A 224 55.78 4.44 45.96
CA HIS A 224 54.97 4.37 47.19
C HIS A 224 53.43 4.20 46.96
N GLN A 225 52.81 3.38 47.82
CA GLN A 225 51.40 3.33 48.30
C GLN A 225 50.16 3.56 47.39
N GLN A 226 49.44 2.45 47.15
CA GLN A 226 47.98 2.20 47.31
C GLN A 226 46.91 3.29 47.03
N ALA A 227 46.02 2.92 46.11
CA ALA A 227 44.55 3.04 46.14
C ALA A 227 43.86 4.42 46.25
N GLU A 228 43.31 4.90 45.12
CA GLU A 228 41.84 5.04 44.93
C GLU A 228 41.46 5.46 43.49
N ASN A 229 40.17 5.27 43.15
CA ASN A 229 39.42 5.80 42.00
C ASN A 229 39.56 5.18 40.59
N MET A 230 38.38 4.95 39.99
CA MET A 230 38.14 4.53 38.61
C MET A 230 38.25 5.71 37.63
N ALA A 231 38.88 5.51 36.47
CA ALA A 231 38.44 6.13 35.21
C ALA A 231 39.00 5.39 33.98
N ASN A 232 38.15 5.27 32.96
CA ASN A 232 38.38 5.02 31.54
C ASN A 232 39.81 4.73 31.02
N SER A 233 39.91 3.69 30.21
CA SER A 233 40.90 3.63 29.12
C SER A 233 40.29 2.99 27.88
N ALA A 234 39.98 3.81 26.89
CA ALA A 234 39.59 3.39 25.55
C ALA A 234 40.84 2.94 24.75
N SER A 235 41.48 1.86 25.22
CA SER A 235 42.60 1.20 24.54
C SER A 235 42.07 -0.07 23.88
N GLY A 236 41.61 0.03 22.63
CA GLY A 236 41.29 -1.16 21.84
C GLY A 236 42.57 -1.95 21.57
N MET A 237 42.54 -3.29 21.70
CA MET A 237 43.74 -4.12 21.55
C MET A 237 44.44 -3.92 20.20
N HIS A 238 45.77 -4.04 20.18
CA HIS A 238 46.52 -4.07 18.93
C HIS A 238 46.24 -5.36 18.15
N VAL A 239 46.51 -5.39 16.85
CA VAL A 239 46.30 -6.58 16.02
C VAL A 239 47.66 -7.05 15.54
N ASN A 240 48.03 -8.29 15.86
CA ASN A 240 49.25 -8.89 15.32
C ASN A 240 49.10 -9.03 13.80
N ASP A 241 50.06 -8.53 13.02
CA ASP A 241 50.03 -8.53 11.56
C ASP A 241 49.95 -9.94 10.94
N GLU A 242 50.35 -10.98 11.69
CA GLU A 242 50.12 -12.38 11.30
C GLU A 242 48.62 -12.69 11.10
N CYS A 243 47.73 -12.07 11.88
CA CYS A 243 46.27 -12.21 11.73
C CYS A 243 45.80 -11.72 10.36
N LYS A 244 46.36 -10.59 9.89
CA LYS A 244 46.05 -10.02 8.57
C LYS A 244 46.59 -10.91 7.46
N LEU A 245 47.83 -11.38 7.60
CA LEU A 245 48.46 -12.30 6.64
C LEU A 245 47.66 -13.59 6.47
N LYS A 246 47.23 -14.23 7.57
CA LYS A 246 46.42 -15.46 7.49
C LYS A 246 45.00 -15.21 6.98
N PHE A 247 44.39 -14.08 7.31
CA PHE A 247 43.10 -13.69 6.72
C PHE A 247 43.21 -13.43 5.20
N LEU A 248 44.30 -12.80 4.73
CA LEU A 248 44.57 -12.63 3.30
C LEU A 248 44.86 -13.98 2.61
N GLU A 249 45.54 -14.93 3.26
CA GLU A 249 45.71 -16.30 2.76
C GLU A 249 44.37 -17.06 2.64
N LEU A 250 43.43 -16.87 3.59
CA LEU A 250 42.06 -17.38 3.50
C LEU A 250 41.30 -16.72 2.34
N LYS A 251 41.24 -15.39 2.29
CA LYS A 251 40.50 -14.60 1.28
C LYS A 251 41.00 -14.83 -0.15
N ALA A 252 42.31 -14.86 -0.37
CA ALA A 252 42.91 -14.85 -1.70
C ALA A 252 43.35 -16.24 -2.22
N LYS A 253 43.66 -17.19 -1.33
CA LYS A 253 44.14 -18.53 -1.71
C LYS A 253 43.23 -19.67 -1.23
N ARG A 254 42.24 -19.40 -0.38
CA ARG A 254 41.38 -20.40 0.29
C ARG A 254 42.19 -21.50 1.00
N ASN A 255 43.35 -21.13 1.55
CA ASN A 255 44.25 -22.05 2.25
C ASN A 255 43.69 -22.56 3.59
N TYR A 256 42.63 -21.94 4.12
CA TYR A 256 42.02 -22.28 5.40
C TYR A 256 40.50 -22.19 5.30
N ARG A 257 39.79 -23.14 5.92
CA ARG A 257 38.33 -23.10 6.07
C ARG A 257 37.89 -22.09 7.13
N PHE A 258 38.67 -21.97 8.20
CA PHE A 258 38.41 -21.06 9.30
C PHE A 258 39.69 -20.62 10.01
N ILE A 259 39.62 -19.50 10.73
CA ILE A 259 40.67 -19.00 11.61
C ILE A 259 40.02 -18.56 12.92
N VAL A 260 40.54 -19.02 14.06
CA VAL A 260 40.12 -18.59 15.41
C VAL A 260 41.20 -17.68 15.99
N PHE A 261 40.77 -16.56 16.55
CA PHE A 261 41.62 -15.53 17.14
C PHE A 261 41.23 -15.31 18.61
N LYS A 262 42.24 -14.98 19.42
CA LYS A 262 42.09 -14.63 20.84
C LYS A 262 42.78 -13.31 21.14
N ILE A 263 42.29 -12.62 22.15
CA ILE A 263 42.98 -11.49 22.79
C ILE A 263 43.91 -12.06 23.86
N ASP A 264 45.21 -11.76 23.77
CA ASP A 264 46.14 -11.97 24.87
C ASP A 264 46.18 -10.70 25.74
N GLU A 265 45.60 -10.76 26.94
CA GLU A 265 45.57 -9.64 27.88
C GLU A 265 46.97 -9.20 28.33
N LYS A 266 47.98 -10.08 28.34
CA LYS A 266 49.36 -9.75 28.74
C LYS A 266 50.12 -9.04 27.63
N ALA A 267 49.90 -9.46 26.38
CA ALA A 267 50.53 -8.86 25.21
C ALA A 267 49.71 -7.69 24.61
N GLN A 268 48.52 -7.40 25.13
CA GLN A 268 47.61 -6.33 24.68
C GLN A 268 47.27 -6.39 23.18
N GLN A 269 47.23 -7.61 22.62
CA GLN A 269 47.03 -7.83 21.19
C GLN A 269 46.10 -9.00 20.86
N VAL A 270 45.40 -8.88 19.74
CA VAL A 270 44.72 -9.99 19.06
C VAL A 270 45.77 -10.85 18.35
N MET A 271 45.75 -12.14 18.62
CA MET A 271 46.62 -13.15 18.02
C MET A 271 45.82 -14.35 17.51
N ILE A 272 46.41 -15.12 16.61
CA ILE A 272 45.83 -16.38 16.13
C ILE A 272 45.91 -17.42 17.25
N GLU A 273 44.83 -18.17 17.44
CA GLU A 273 44.80 -19.35 18.31
C GLU A 273 44.82 -20.64 17.48
N MET A 274 44.05 -20.69 16.39
CA MET A 274 44.00 -21.87 15.53
C MET A 274 43.67 -21.50 14.08
N VAL A 275 44.22 -22.28 13.14
CA VAL A 275 43.79 -22.29 11.73
C VAL A 275 43.19 -23.67 11.38
N GLY A 276 42.13 -23.67 10.59
CA GLY A 276 41.49 -24.88 10.08
C GLY A 276 41.84 -25.11 8.61
N ASN A 277 42.43 -26.26 8.28
CA ASN A 277 42.71 -26.66 6.90
C ASN A 277 41.40 -26.72 6.07
N PRO A 278 41.47 -26.63 4.72
CA PRO A 278 40.28 -26.62 3.85
C PRO A 278 39.40 -27.88 3.98
N GLU A 279 39.98 -29.00 4.40
CA GLU A 279 39.31 -30.30 4.58
C GLU A 279 38.49 -30.40 5.88
N LYS A 280 38.61 -29.44 6.81
CA LYS A 280 37.88 -29.49 8.09
C LYS A 280 36.39 -29.11 7.92
N THR A 281 35.52 -29.80 8.65
CA THR A 281 34.07 -29.57 8.57
C THR A 281 33.60 -28.40 9.45
N TYR A 282 32.30 -28.05 9.33
CA TYR A 282 31.69 -27.06 10.24
C TYR A 282 31.66 -27.57 11.69
N ASP A 283 31.37 -28.85 11.89
CA ASP A 283 31.32 -29.47 13.22
C ASP A 283 32.67 -29.41 13.92
N ASP A 284 33.77 -29.54 13.17
CA ASP A 284 35.14 -29.41 13.68
C ASP A 284 35.45 -27.96 14.07
N PHE A 285 34.90 -26.97 13.36
CA PHE A 285 34.99 -25.56 13.73
C PHE A 285 34.25 -25.27 15.04
N THR A 286 33.00 -25.74 15.19
CA THR A 286 32.23 -25.53 16.43
C THR A 286 32.88 -26.16 17.66
N LYS A 287 33.55 -27.32 17.51
CA LYS A 287 34.32 -27.97 18.59
C LYS A 287 35.58 -27.18 19.01
N CYS A 288 36.02 -26.20 18.21
CA CYS A 288 37.15 -25.33 18.56
C CYS A 288 36.75 -24.12 19.40
N MET A 289 35.46 -23.89 19.65
CA MET A 289 34.98 -22.75 20.45
C MET A 289 34.93 -23.10 21.95
N PRO A 290 35.60 -22.34 22.84
CA PRO A 290 35.66 -22.66 24.26
C PRO A 290 34.38 -22.24 24.97
N GLU A 291 33.83 -23.10 25.82
CA GLU A 291 32.55 -22.87 26.53
C GLU A 291 32.56 -21.69 27.51
N ASN A 292 33.73 -21.25 28.00
CA ASN A 292 33.86 -20.29 29.11
C ASN A 292 34.71 -19.05 28.79
N GLU A 293 35.11 -18.86 27.53
CA GLU A 293 35.95 -17.73 27.11
C GLU A 293 35.48 -17.13 25.78
N CYS A 294 35.61 -15.81 25.64
CA CYS A 294 35.32 -15.13 24.38
C CYS A 294 36.40 -15.42 23.32
N ARG A 295 36.02 -15.40 22.04
CA ARG A 295 36.91 -15.53 20.86
C ARG A 295 36.38 -14.72 19.68
N TYR A 296 37.22 -14.53 18.66
CA TYR A 296 36.73 -14.22 17.31
C TYR A 296 37.02 -15.39 16.40
N ALA A 297 36.21 -15.55 15.35
CA ALA A 297 36.58 -16.37 14.22
C ALA A 297 36.23 -15.74 12.89
N VAL A 298 36.92 -16.19 11.85
CA VAL A 298 36.52 -16.02 10.46
C VAL A 298 36.27 -17.41 9.89
N TYR A 299 35.15 -17.60 9.18
CA TYR A 299 34.78 -18.85 8.53
C TYR A 299 34.45 -18.59 7.05
N ASP A 300 35.10 -19.29 6.12
CA ASP A 300 34.78 -19.23 4.69
C ASP A 300 33.72 -20.28 4.36
N PHE A 301 32.47 -19.85 4.17
CA PHE A 301 31.34 -20.72 3.91
C PHE A 301 31.13 -20.90 2.41
N ASP A 302 31.67 -21.99 1.84
CA ASP A 302 31.31 -22.44 0.49
C ASP A 302 29.85 -22.93 0.44
N PHE A 303 29.14 -22.49 -0.59
CA PHE A 303 27.82 -22.98 -0.98
C PHE A 303 27.74 -23.13 -2.50
N THR A 304 26.96 -24.12 -2.95
CA THR A 304 26.69 -24.33 -4.37
C THR A 304 25.40 -23.63 -4.74
N THR A 305 25.44 -22.77 -5.74
CA THR A 305 24.23 -22.13 -6.32
C THR A 305 23.40 -23.14 -7.13
N PRO A 306 22.10 -22.86 -7.42
CA PRO A 306 21.29 -23.73 -8.28
C PRO A 306 21.89 -23.95 -9.68
N GLU A 307 22.67 -22.99 -10.16
CA GLU A 307 23.45 -23.02 -11.42
C GLU A 307 24.71 -23.92 -11.33
N ASN A 308 24.86 -24.69 -10.25
CA ASN A 308 26.01 -25.52 -9.91
C ASN A 308 27.36 -24.75 -9.82
N CYS A 309 27.31 -23.42 -9.68
CA CYS A 309 28.49 -22.60 -9.44
C CYS A 309 28.82 -22.57 -7.94
N GLN A 310 30.04 -22.94 -7.57
CA GLN A 310 30.54 -22.82 -6.20
C GLN A 310 30.89 -21.35 -5.90
N LYS A 311 30.21 -20.77 -4.91
CA LYS A 311 30.49 -19.44 -4.37
C LYS A 311 30.83 -19.58 -2.88
N SER A 312 31.54 -18.62 -2.29
CA SER A 312 31.74 -18.59 -0.84
C SER A 312 31.37 -17.24 -0.24
N LYS A 313 31.05 -17.25 1.06
CA LYS A 313 30.83 -16.06 1.87
C LYS A 313 31.71 -16.12 3.13
N ILE A 314 32.43 -15.04 3.41
CA ILE A 314 33.30 -14.92 4.59
C ILE A 314 32.48 -14.35 5.76
N PHE A 315 32.25 -15.20 6.77
CA PHE A 315 31.58 -14.85 8.02
C PHE A 315 32.61 -14.45 9.08
N PHE A 316 32.35 -13.37 9.80
CA PHE A 316 33.05 -13.00 11.04
C PHE A 316 32.15 -13.31 12.23
N ILE A 317 32.64 -14.10 13.17
CA ILE A 317 31.89 -14.61 14.32
C ILE A 317 32.53 -14.07 15.59
N ALA A 318 31.79 -13.25 16.35
CA ALA A 318 32.16 -12.80 17.68
C ALA A 318 31.56 -13.75 18.73
N TRP A 319 32.40 -14.64 19.25
CA TRP A 319 32.04 -15.64 20.26
C TRP A 319 32.17 -15.04 21.67
N SER A 320 31.08 -15.01 22.43
CA SER A 320 31.03 -14.43 23.77
C SER A 320 30.12 -15.26 24.70
N PRO A 321 30.55 -16.47 25.10
CA PRO A 321 29.66 -17.40 25.76
C PRO A 321 29.27 -16.94 27.15
N ASP A 322 28.06 -17.31 27.57
CA ASP A 322 27.40 -16.55 28.61
C ASP A 322 28.02 -16.69 30.01
N THR A 323 28.71 -17.81 30.23
CA THR A 323 29.57 -18.13 31.39
C THR A 323 30.89 -17.34 31.42
N SER A 324 31.27 -16.63 30.36
CA SER A 324 32.49 -15.81 30.29
C SER A 324 32.47 -14.68 31.32
N ARG A 325 33.64 -14.39 31.91
CA ARG A 325 33.82 -13.26 32.84
C ARG A 325 33.44 -11.93 32.17
N VAL A 326 32.65 -11.11 32.86
CA VAL A 326 32.17 -9.79 32.39
C VAL A 326 33.30 -8.92 31.81
N ARG A 327 34.46 -8.85 32.49
CA ARG A 327 35.65 -8.13 32.00
C ARG A 327 36.12 -8.61 30.62
N SER A 328 36.06 -9.93 30.36
CA SER A 328 36.43 -10.51 29.07
C SER A 328 35.41 -10.15 27.99
N LYS A 329 34.11 -10.30 28.27
CA LYS A 329 33.03 -9.85 27.35
C LYS A 329 33.20 -8.38 26.95
N MET A 330 33.47 -7.50 27.93
CA MET A 330 33.73 -6.06 27.69
C MET A 330 35.00 -5.80 26.85
N LEU A 331 36.08 -6.54 27.08
CA LEU A 331 37.35 -6.37 26.35
C LEU A 331 37.25 -6.80 24.89
N TYR A 332 36.54 -7.90 24.62
CA TYR A 332 36.23 -8.32 23.25
C TYR A 332 35.26 -7.31 22.61
N ALA A 333 34.11 -7.01 23.22
CA ALA A 333 33.15 -6.05 22.66
C ALA A 333 33.78 -4.70 22.28
N SER A 334 34.66 -4.14 23.12
CA SER A 334 35.34 -2.86 22.85
C SER A 334 36.46 -2.94 21.80
N SER A 335 37.04 -4.12 21.56
CA SER A 335 38.11 -4.32 20.57
C SER A 335 37.60 -4.78 19.20
N LYS A 336 36.35 -5.26 19.12
CA LYS A 336 35.73 -5.85 17.91
C LYS A 336 35.86 -4.96 16.68
N ASP A 337 35.40 -3.71 16.76
CA ASP A 337 35.37 -2.80 15.60
C ASP A 337 36.75 -2.26 15.20
N ARG A 338 37.75 -2.33 16.08
CA ARG A 338 39.16 -2.12 15.69
C ARG A 338 39.66 -3.33 14.91
N PHE A 339 39.48 -4.55 15.44
CA PHE A 339 39.95 -5.78 14.79
C PHE A 339 39.28 -6.02 13.42
N LYS A 340 37.96 -5.85 13.33
CA LYS A 340 37.18 -6.01 12.08
C LYS A 340 37.67 -5.09 10.95
N ARG A 341 38.07 -3.84 11.25
CA ARG A 341 38.61 -2.89 10.24
C ARG A 341 39.95 -3.31 9.66
N GLU A 342 40.73 -4.12 10.36
CA GLU A 342 41.99 -4.69 9.87
C GLU A 342 41.77 -5.94 8.98
N LEU A 343 40.53 -6.46 8.91
CA LEU A 343 40.14 -7.65 8.15
C LEU A 343 39.22 -7.27 6.97
N ASP A 344 39.75 -6.47 6.04
CA ASP A 344 39.00 -6.00 4.87
C ASP A 344 38.52 -7.15 3.96
N GLY A 345 37.20 -7.29 3.80
CA GLY A 345 36.56 -8.34 2.99
C GLY A 345 35.63 -9.30 3.73
N ILE A 346 35.34 -9.07 5.02
CA ILE A 346 34.24 -9.73 5.73
C ILE A 346 32.90 -9.37 5.06
N GLN A 347 32.02 -10.36 4.86
CA GLN A 347 30.73 -10.16 4.17
C GLN A 347 29.52 -10.27 5.10
N VAL A 348 29.63 -11.03 6.20
CA VAL A 348 28.58 -11.19 7.21
C VAL A 348 29.20 -11.13 8.61
N GLU A 349 28.55 -10.44 9.53
CA GLU A 349 28.91 -10.42 10.95
C GLU A 349 27.85 -11.17 11.76
N LEU A 350 28.30 -12.08 12.63
CA LEU A 350 27.50 -12.85 13.56
C LEU A 350 28.06 -12.65 14.98
N GLN A 351 27.20 -12.50 15.97
CA GLN A 351 27.56 -12.54 17.38
C GLN A 351 26.84 -13.73 18.00
N ALA A 352 27.57 -14.57 18.74
CA ALA A 352 27.03 -15.79 19.32
C ALA A 352 27.53 -15.98 20.76
N THR A 353 26.63 -16.43 21.61
CA THR A 353 26.75 -16.67 23.06
C THR A 353 26.55 -18.15 23.42
N ASP A 354 26.05 -18.96 22.49
CA ASP A 354 25.97 -20.42 22.61
C ASP A 354 26.20 -21.14 21.26
N PRO A 355 26.52 -22.45 21.24
CA PRO A 355 26.81 -23.16 20.00
C PRO A 355 25.61 -23.33 19.05
N SER A 356 24.38 -23.17 19.54
CA SER A 356 23.16 -23.13 18.72
C SER A 356 23.06 -21.80 17.97
N GLU A 357 23.46 -20.68 18.57
CA GLU A 357 23.60 -19.37 17.91
C GLU A 357 24.67 -19.37 16.79
N MET A 358 25.57 -20.37 16.78
CA MET A 358 26.49 -20.66 15.66
C MET A 358 26.00 -21.80 14.75
N SER A 359 24.74 -22.21 14.80
CA SER A 359 24.28 -23.30 13.93
C SER A 359 24.33 -22.90 12.45
N LEU A 360 24.58 -23.88 11.56
CA LEU A 360 24.42 -23.73 10.11
C LEU A 360 23.01 -23.28 9.70
N ASP A 361 22.06 -23.35 10.64
CA ASP A 361 20.64 -23.05 10.48
C ASP A 361 20.31 -21.57 10.75
N ILE A 362 21.12 -20.87 11.53
CA ILE A 362 21.09 -19.40 11.67
C ILE A 362 21.81 -18.75 10.49
N ILE A 363 22.88 -19.38 10.00
CA ILE A 363 23.49 -19.08 8.69
C ILE A 363 22.50 -19.35 7.53
N LYS A 364 21.42 -20.12 7.78
CA LYS A 364 20.35 -20.46 6.82
C LYS A 364 18.93 -20.12 7.31
N GLY A 365 18.76 -19.02 8.03
CA GLY A 365 17.46 -18.35 8.22
C GLY A 365 16.31 -19.21 8.78
N ARG A 366 16.57 -20.18 9.64
CA ARG A 366 15.49 -20.93 10.32
C ARG A 366 14.84 -20.09 11.41
N ARG A 367 13.52 -20.23 11.56
CA ARG A 367 12.80 -19.78 12.77
C ARG A 367 13.15 -20.73 13.91
N GLU A 368 13.66 -20.19 15.02
CA GLU A 368 13.97 -20.99 16.21
C GLU A 368 12.68 -21.47 16.90
N ASN A 369 12.62 -22.76 17.22
CA ASN A 369 11.52 -23.39 17.98
C ASN A 369 10.10 -22.95 17.52
N PRO A 370 9.71 -23.16 16.25
CA PRO A 370 8.41 -22.74 15.74
C PRO A 370 7.28 -23.44 16.53
N LYS A 371 6.58 -22.66 17.35
CA LYS A 371 5.52 -23.16 18.23
C LYS A 371 4.19 -23.21 17.49
N ARG A 372 3.59 -24.40 17.39
CA ARG A 372 2.17 -24.55 17.04
C ARG A 372 1.30 -24.05 18.19
N ARG A 373 0.40 -23.11 17.91
CA ARG A 373 -0.52 -22.47 18.86
C ARG A 373 -1.97 -22.91 18.63
N LYS A 374 -2.36 -23.12 17.37
CA LYS A 374 -3.68 -23.60 16.96
C LYS A 374 -3.61 -24.79 16.00
N GLU A 375 -4.68 -25.58 15.95
CA GLU A 375 -4.89 -26.58 14.90
C GLU A 375 -5.33 -25.94 13.57
N THR A 376 -6.12 -24.87 13.68
CA THR A 376 -6.77 -24.12 12.60
C THR A 376 -6.80 -22.64 12.96
N VAL A 377 -6.59 -21.75 11.99
CA VAL A 377 -6.68 -20.30 12.15
C VAL A 377 -7.72 -19.70 11.21
N TYR A 378 -8.45 -18.70 11.69
CA TYR A 378 -9.43 -17.93 10.92
C TYR A 378 -8.91 -16.52 10.63
N VAL A 379 -8.68 -16.22 9.35
CA VAL A 379 -8.15 -14.92 8.89
C VAL A 379 -9.19 -14.26 7.99
N GLY A 380 -9.71 -13.11 8.42
CA GLY A 380 -10.70 -12.32 7.69
C GLY A 380 -10.07 -11.20 6.87
N CYS A 381 -10.65 -10.93 5.70
CA CYS A 381 -10.39 -9.70 4.97
C CYS A 381 -11.34 -8.60 5.50
N GLY A 382 -10.78 -7.50 6.00
CA GLY A 382 -11.52 -6.31 6.40
C GLY A 382 -11.46 -5.17 5.37
N ALA A 383 -10.48 -5.17 4.47
CA ALA A 383 -10.43 -4.23 3.35
C ALA A 383 -9.67 -4.83 2.17
N GLY A 384 -10.17 -4.59 0.95
CA GLY A 384 -9.49 -4.95 -0.30
C GLY A 384 -8.81 -3.78 -1.02
N PHE A 385 -8.92 -2.55 -0.49
CA PHE A 385 -8.23 -1.35 -0.96
C PHE A 385 -8.47 -0.17 -0.01
N GLY A 386 -7.62 0.88 -0.07
CA GLY A 386 -7.73 2.06 0.82
C GLY A 386 -9.02 2.88 0.69
N GLY A 387 -9.86 2.62 -0.32
CA GLY A 387 -11.16 3.25 -0.53
C GLY A 387 -12.36 2.41 -0.08
N ASP A 388 -12.15 1.25 0.55
CA ASP A 388 -13.22 0.29 0.88
C ASP A 388 -14.17 0.79 2.00
N ARG A 389 -15.24 0.03 2.24
CA ARG A 389 -16.36 0.31 3.15
C ARG A 389 -16.11 -0.27 4.56
N PRO A 390 -15.82 0.55 5.59
CA PRO A 390 -15.53 0.04 6.95
C PRO A 390 -16.70 -0.76 7.57
N VAL A 391 -17.93 -0.42 7.20
CA VAL A 391 -19.15 -1.14 7.64
C VAL A 391 -19.20 -2.59 7.14
N ALA A 392 -18.55 -2.93 6.01
CA ALA A 392 -18.48 -4.31 5.53
C ALA A 392 -17.61 -5.17 6.46
N ALA A 393 -16.47 -4.64 6.92
CA ALA A 393 -15.61 -5.30 7.90
C ALA A 393 -16.29 -5.47 9.25
N LEU A 394 -17.02 -4.44 9.72
CA LEU A 394 -17.79 -4.53 10.96
C LEU A 394 -18.86 -5.63 10.84
N LYS A 395 -19.58 -5.73 9.71
CA LYS A 395 -20.54 -6.81 9.46
C LYS A 395 -19.88 -8.19 9.46
N LEU A 396 -18.68 -8.33 8.92
CA LEU A 396 -17.92 -9.58 8.96
C LEU A 396 -17.61 -9.99 10.41
N LEU A 397 -17.02 -9.07 11.20
CA LEU A 397 -16.75 -9.30 12.64
C LEU A 397 -18.03 -9.62 13.44
N GLN A 398 -19.17 -9.01 13.11
CA GLN A 398 -20.45 -9.25 13.78
C GLN A 398 -21.06 -10.62 13.45
N ARG A 399 -20.92 -11.08 12.20
CA ARG A 399 -21.60 -12.30 11.69
C ARG A 399 -20.82 -13.58 11.92
N VAL A 400 -19.50 -13.53 11.78
CA VAL A 400 -18.64 -14.70 11.96
C VAL A 400 -18.30 -14.85 13.44
N GLU A 401 -18.47 -16.06 13.98
CA GLU A 401 -18.23 -16.35 15.40
C GLU A 401 -16.75 -16.12 15.77
N GLU A 402 -15.85 -16.89 15.14
CA GLU A 402 -14.40 -16.80 15.33
C GLU A 402 -13.70 -16.16 14.11
N ILE A 403 -13.06 -15.02 14.34
CA ILE A 403 -12.03 -14.44 13.47
C ILE A 403 -10.84 -14.12 14.37
N ASN A 404 -9.69 -14.75 14.12
CA ASN A 404 -8.49 -14.53 14.93
C ASN A 404 -7.75 -13.27 14.47
N TYR A 405 -7.74 -13.03 13.16
CA TYR A 405 -7.07 -11.89 12.54
C TYR A 405 -7.97 -11.23 11.51
N LEU A 406 -8.03 -9.89 11.52
CA LEU A 406 -8.70 -9.10 10.49
C LEU A 406 -7.67 -8.24 9.76
N VAL A 407 -7.47 -8.51 8.47
CA VAL A 407 -6.48 -7.82 7.64
C VAL A 407 -7.14 -6.68 6.87
N LEU A 408 -6.61 -5.46 7.03
CA LEU A 408 -6.98 -4.29 6.25
C LEU A 408 -5.90 -4.02 5.20
N GLU A 409 -6.01 -4.65 4.02
CA GLU A 409 -5.21 -4.27 2.86
C GLU A 409 -5.77 -2.93 2.34
N CYS A 410 -4.95 -1.88 2.39
CA CYS A 410 -5.36 -0.53 2.04
C CYS A 410 -4.32 0.27 1.22
N LEU A 411 -3.22 -0.36 0.80
CA LEU A 411 -2.08 0.32 0.17
C LEU A 411 -1.83 -0.23 -1.23
N ALA A 412 -2.18 0.55 -2.25
CA ALA A 412 -1.78 0.30 -3.64
C ALA A 412 -0.56 1.18 -4.03
N GLU A 413 0.08 0.89 -5.18
CA GLU A 413 1.16 1.73 -5.75
C GLU A 413 0.72 3.21 -5.86
N ARG A 414 -0.52 3.47 -6.28
CA ARG A 414 -1.12 4.81 -6.28
C ARG A 414 -1.20 5.45 -4.89
N THR A 415 -1.74 4.74 -3.89
CA THR A 415 -1.91 5.26 -2.53
C THR A 415 -0.55 5.60 -1.91
N LEU A 416 0.46 4.75 -2.14
CA LEU A 416 1.83 4.98 -1.68
C LEU A 416 2.44 6.25 -2.30
N ALA A 417 2.23 6.46 -3.60
CA ALA A 417 2.66 7.67 -4.30
C ALA A 417 1.95 8.95 -3.77
N ASP A 418 0.65 8.85 -3.48
CA ASP A 418 -0.14 9.94 -2.87
C ASP A 418 0.33 10.24 -1.42
N ARG A 419 0.74 9.22 -0.64
CA ARG A 419 1.32 9.39 0.70
C ARG A 419 2.69 10.03 0.66
N TRP A 420 3.55 9.65 -0.29
CA TRP A 420 4.83 10.32 -0.50
C TRP A 420 4.65 11.80 -0.84
N LEU A 421 3.75 12.14 -1.76
CA LEU A 421 3.47 13.52 -2.13
C LEU A 421 2.92 14.35 -0.95
N SER A 422 2.06 13.73 -0.12
CA SER A 422 1.56 14.32 1.13
C SER A 422 2.70 14.65 2.09
N MET A 423 3.56 13.67 2.40
CA MET A 423 4.70 13.83 3.31
C MET A 423 5.72 14.87 2.82
N SER A 424 6.06 14.86 1.52
CA SER A 424 6.89 15.90 0.89
C SER A 424 6.30 17.32 1.03
N SER A 425 4.97 17.42 1.20
CA SER A 425 4.23 18.67 1.42
C SER A 425 3.95 18.96 2.92
N ARG A 426 4.64 18.26 3.84
CA ARG A 426 4.43 18.31 5.32
C ARG A 426 3.05 17.81 5.80
N GLY A 427 2.37 16.98 5.02
CA GLY A 427 1.20 16.21 5.44
C GLY A 427 1.58 14.84 6.02
N ASP A 428 0.58 14.04 6.37
CA ASP A 428 0.77 12.69 6.90
C ASP A 428 1.35 11.73 5.84
N GLY A 429 2.30 10.87 6.26
CA GLY A 429 2.88 9.80 5.44
C GLY A 429 2.15 8.45 5.53
N TYR A 430 1.17 8.33 6.44
CA TYR A 430 0.29 7.18 6.61
C TYR A 430 -1.12 7.48 6.05
N ASP A 431 -1.98 6.45 5.92
CA ASP A 431 -3.35 6.68 5.47
C ASP A 431 -4.22 7.33 6.56
N PRO A 432 -4.75 8.55 6.35
CA PRO A 432 -5.54 9.26 7.36
C PRO A 432 -6.85 8.54 7.72
N ARG A 433 -7.35 7.66 6.85
CA ARG A 433 -8.55 6.84 7.13
C ARG A 433 -8.34 5.82 8.24
N VAL A 434 -7.10 5.54 8.66
CA VAL A 434 -6.84 4.65 9.81
C VAL A 434 -7.67 5.05 11.04
N SER A 435 -7.91 6.35 11.21
CA SER A 435 -8.79 6.88 12.26
C SER A 435 -10.26 6.41 12.15
N GLU A 436 -10.85 6.49 10.95
CA GLU A 436 -12.21 6.01 10.63
C GLU A 436 -12.34 4.50 10.87
N TRP A 437 -11.38 3.73 10.34
CA TRP A 437 -11.36 2.27 10.45
C TRP A 437 -11.25 1.81 11.90
N MET A 438 -10.30 2.35 12.65
CA MET A 438 -10.06 1.95 14.05
C MET A 438 -11.19 2.41 14.97
N SER A 439 -11.76 3.60 14.74
CA SER A 439 -12.93 4.10 15.49
C SER A 439 -14.15 3.17 15.39
N LEU A 440 -14.30 2.47 14.25
CA LEU A 440 -15.41 1.56 14.02
C LEU A 440 -15.12 0.12 14.48
N LEU A 441 -13.89 -0.37 14.28
CA LEU A 441 -13.55 -1.78 14.45
C LEU A 441 -12.96 -2.13 15.81
N LEU A 442 -12.16 -1.25 16.44
CA LEU A 442 -11.47 -1.57 17.69
C LEU A 442 -12.39 -2.06 18.82
N PRO A 443 -13.57 -1.46 19.09
CA PRO A 443 -14.40 -1.91 20.21
C PRO A 443 -14.80 -3.38 20.11
N LEU A 444 -15.20 -3.85 18.92
CA LEU A 444 -15.61 -5.24 18.71
C LEU A 444 -14.41 -6.18 18.49
N ALA A 445 -13.32 -5.70 17.89
CA ALA A 445 -12.11 -6.48 17.72
C ALA A 445 -11.48 -6.83 19.08
N VAL A 446 -11.38 -5.87 20.00
CA VAL A 446 -10.90 -6.09 21.37
C VAL A 446 -11.86 -6.99 22.15
N GLU A 447 -13.18 -6.79 22.05
CA GLU A 447 -14.19 -7.66 22.69
C GLU A 447 -14.04 -9.14 22.25
N LYS A 448 -13.74 -9.38 20.96
CA LYS A 448 -13.55 -10.72 20.40
C LYS A 448 -12.14 -11.28 20.51
N GLY A 449 -11.14 -10.48 20.91
CA GLY A 449 -9.73 -10.86 20.84
C GLY A 449 -9.21 -11.05 19.40
N THR A 450 -9.78 -10.33 18.44
CA THR A 450 -9.36 -10.32 17.04
C THR A 450 -8.23 -9.30 16.84
N CYS A 451 -7.04 -9.74 16.43
CA CYS A 451 -5.93 -8.85 16.09
C CYS A 451 -6.16 -8.19 14.72
N ILE A 452 -5.97 -6.87 14.61
CA ILE A 452 -6.08 -6.14 13.33
C ILE A 452 -4.69 -5.97 12.72
N ILE A 453 -4.48 -6.39 11.46
CA ILE A 453 -3.22 -6.20 10.72
C ILE A 453 -3.49 -5.26 9.55
N THR A 454 -2.67 -4.22 9.35
CA THR A 454 -2.89 -3.23 8.27
C THR A 454 -1.60 -2.66 7.70
N ASN A 455 -1.57 -2.40 6.39
CA ASN A 455 -0.48 -1.67 5.71
C ASN A 455 -0.74 -0.16 5.56
N MET A 456 -1.75 0.39 6.26
CA MET A 456 -2.05 1.82 6.30
C MET A 456 -0.89 2.70 6.81
N GLY A 457 0.15 2.12 7.43
CA GLY A 457 1.35 2.86 7.83
C GLY A 457 2.12 3.45 6.65
N ALA A 458 2.05 2.84 5.46
CA ALA A 458 2.67 3.32 4.22
C ALA A 458 4.15 3.72 4.38
N ILE A 459 4.47 5.02 4.42
CA ILE A 459 5.83 5.54 4.65
C ILE A 459 6.03 6.16 6.05
N ASP A 460 4.98 6.26 6.86
CA ASP A 460 5.05 6.68 8.27
C ASP A 460 4.25 5.75 9.21
N PRO A 461 4.69 4.48 9.42
CA PRO A 461 4.01 3.56 10.33
C PRO A 461 3.99 4.03 11.80
N LEU A 462 4.94 4.89 12.21
CA LEU A 462 5.01 5.45 13.56
C LEU A 462 3.97 6.56 13.78
N GLY A 463 3.71 7.39 12.77
CA GLY A 463 2.59 8.34 12.78
C GLY A 463 1.24 7.62 12.86
N ALA A 464 1.07 6.54 12.08
CA ALA A 464 -0.11 5.68 12.16
C ALA A 464 -0.28 5.06 13.55
N GLN A 465 0.78 4.51 14.15
CA GLN A 465 0.76 3.92 15.50
C GLN A 465 0.22 4.90 16.54
N LYS A 466 0.76 6.13 16.57
CA LYS A 466 0.28 7.21 17.43
C LYS A 466 -1.18 7.52 17.17
N LYS A 467 -1.59 7.60 15.90
CA LYS A 467 -2.99 7.88 15.53
C LYS A 467 -3.97 6.80 15.99
N VAL A 468 -3.56 5.53 15.97
CA VAL A 468 -4.38 4.42 16.51
C VAL A 468 -4.46 4.49 18.04
N LEU A 469 -3.37 4.82 18.73
CA LEU A 469 -3.35 4.99 20.18
C LEU A 469 -4.19 6.18 20.66
N GLU A 470 -4.20 7.30 19.92
CA GLU A 470 -5.11 8.42 20.15
C GLU A 470 -6.58 7.96 20.07
N VAL A 471 -6.95 7.27 18.98
CA VAL A 471 -8.32 6.77 18.78
C VAL A 471 -8.73 5.77 19.85
N ALA A 472 -7.84 4.86 20.25
CA ALA A 472 -8.10 3.93 21.35
C ALA A 472 -8.30 4.65 22.69
N THR A 473 -7.52 5.69 22.96
CA THR A 473 -7.66 6.53 24.15
C THR A 473 -9.00 7.28 24.15
N ASP A 474 -9.41 7.86 23.02
CA ASP A 474 -10.71 8.52 22.85
C ASP A 474 -11.90 7.56 23.02
N LEU A 475 -11.72 6.28 22.67
CA LEU A 475 -12.69 5.20 22.89
C LEU A 475 -12.67 4.62 24.32
N GLY A 476 -11.69 4.99 25.15
CA GLY A 476 -11.49 4.41 26.48
C GLY A 476 -11.01 2.95 26.47
N LEU A 477 -10.37 2.51 25.40
CA LEU A 477 -9.82 1.16 25.24
C LEU A 477 -8.35 1.12 25.65
N THR A 478 -7.94 0.08 26.38
CA THR A 478 -6.53 -0.20 26.65
C THR A 478 -6.03 -1.22 25.62
N ILE A 479 -5.13 -0.81 24.73
CA ILE A 479 -4.59 -1.67 23.66
C ILE A 479 -3.08 -1.53 23.50
N SER A 480 -2.53 -2.50 22.79
CA SER A 480 -1.17 -2.57 22.28
C SER A 480 -1.15 -2.42 20.76
N VAL A 481 -0.29 -1.53 20.25
CA VAL A 481 -0.13 -1.29 18.81
C VAL A 481 1.33 -1.51 18.45
N ALA A 482 1.58 -2.55 17.65
CA ALA A 482 2.89 -2.85 17.11
C ALA A 482 3.08 -2.28 15.70
N VAL A 483 4.34 -2.05 15.34
CA VAL A 483 4.76 -1.61 14.00
C VAL A 483 5.79 -2.56 13.41
N ALA A 484 5.72 -2.76 12.09
CA ALA A 484 6.64 -3.59 11.30
C ALA A 484 7.01 -2.86 10.00
N HIS A 485 8.24 -2.34 9.89
CA HIS A 485 8.60 -1.45 8.77
C HIS A 485 10.03 -1.61 8.25
N GLU A 486 10.25 -1.27 6.98
CA GLU A 486 11.59 -1.17 6.38
C GLU A 486 12.46 -0.14 7.11
N LEU A 487 13.75 -0.43 7.26
CA LEU A 487 14.76 0.46 7.83
C LEU A 487 15.57 1.10 6.71
N HIS A 488 15.37 2.39 6.47
CA HIS A 488 16.18 3.17 5.52
C HIS A 488 17.57 3.40 6.11
N SER A 489 18.61 3.03 5.36
CA SER A 489 20.00 3.26 5.77
C SER A 489 20.39 4.71 5.55
N GLU A 490 20.81 5.43 6.60
CA GLU A 490 21.42 6.77 6.51
C GLU A 490 22.84 6.71 5.93
N THR A 491 23.02 6.11 4.75
CA THR A 491 24.30 6.02 4.03
C THR A 491 24.41 7.08 2.93
N GLY A 492 24.29 8.34 3.34
CA GLY A 492 24.60 9.53 2.55
C GLY A 492 25.28 10.57 3.42
N SER A 493 26.44 11.07 2.98
CA SER A 493 27.31 12.03 3.69
C SER A 493 26.57 13.12 4.48
N GLY A 494 26.94 13.31 5.74
CA GLY A 494 26.23 14.22 6.64
C GLY A 494 26.22 15.69 6.21
N SER A 495 25.07 16.32 6.42
CA SER A 495 24.89 17.77 6.54
C SER A 495 23.98 18.06 7.72
N SER A 496 24.36 19.05 8.54
CA SER A 496 23.65 19.38 9.78
C SER A 496 22.46 20.30 9.50
N PHE A 497 21.25 19.85 9.85
CA PHE A 497 20.05 20.66 10.15
C PHE A 497 19.84 21.98 9.37
N GLY A 498 19.15 21.91 8.24
CA GLY A 498 18.54 23.08 7.58
C GLY A 498 18.25 22.88 6.09
N ASP A 499 17.11 22.25 5.76
CA ASP A 499 16.60 21.94 4.41
C ASP A 499 17.53 21.05 3.53
N GLN A 500 17.08 19.99 2.86
CA GLN A 500 15.74 19.42 2.69
C GLN A 500 15.84 17.90 2.40
N TYR A 501 14.92 17.10 2.92
CA TYR A 501 14.93 15.63 2.81
C TYR A 501 14.64 15.14 1.37
N CYS A 502 15.65 14.95 0.52
CA CYS A 502 15.47 14.34 -0.81
C CYS A 502 16.77 13.73 -1.40
N SER A 503 17.22 12.60 -0.82
CA SER A 503 18.27 11.76 -1.43
C SER A 503 17.92 10.26 -1.49
N ASP A 504 17.14 9.74 -0.52
CA ASP A 504 16.60 8.35 -0.58
C ASP A 504 15.26 8.17 0.20
N GLY A 505 14.70 9.26 0.72
CA GLY A 505 13.65 9.28 1.77
C GLY A 505 12.22 8.95 1.32
N GLY A 506 12.05 8.08 0.33
CA GLY A 506 10.74 7.66 -0.17
C GLY A 506 10.69 6.23 -0.73
N ALA A 507 11.82 5.52 -0.74
CA ALA A 507 11.85 4.15 -1.22
C ALA A 507 10.98 3.23 -0.35
N SER A 508 10.30 2.26 -0.96
CA SER A 508 9.48 1.27 -0.27
C SER A 508 9.62 -0.10 -0.93
N THR A 509 10.05 -1.08 -0.16
CA THR A 509 10.24 -2.46 -0.63
C THR A 509 9.04 -3.33 -0.27
N TYR A 510 8.63 -4.22 -1.18
CA TYR A 510 7.70 -5.30 -0.89
C TYR A 510 8.41 -6.35 -0.02
N ILE A 511 8.37 -6.17 1.30
CA ILE A 511 8.87 -7.16 2.27
C ILE A 511 7.83 -8.24 2.55
N GLY A 512 8.28 -9.40 3.04
CA GLY A 512 7.44 -10.56 3.31
C GLY A 512 6.77 -10.57 4.68
N ALA A 513 6.26 -11.73 5.08
CA ALA A 513 5.51 -11.96 6.31
C ALA A 513 6.37 -11.92 7.59
N ALA A 514 7.68 -12.16 7.48
CA ALA A 514 8.62 -12.26 8.61
C ALA A 514 8.54 -11.14 9.68
N PRO A 515 8.56 -9.83 9.36
CA PRO A 515 8.45 -8.77 10.35
C PRO A 515 7.11 -8.75 11.11
N ILE A 516 6.02 -9.20 10.48
CA ILE A 516 4.71 -9.32 11.12
C ILE A 516 4.70 -10.51 12.08
N VAL A 517 5.28 -11.66 11.66
CA VAL A 517 5.46 -12.83 12.54
C VAL A 517 6.30 -12.47 13.77
N GLU A 518 7.38 -11.68 13.60
CA GLU A 518 8.19 -11.22 14.73
C GLU A 518 7.37 -10.36 15.72
N CYS A 519 6.50 -9.46 15.23
CA CYS A 519 5.61 -8.69 16.10
C CYS A 519 4.66 -9.60 16.91
N LEU A 520 4.08 -10.62 16.25
CA LEU A 520 3.20 -11.60 16.90
C LEU A 520 3.94 -12.46 17.93
N GLU A 521 5.21 -12.79 17.69
CA GLU A 521 6.05 -13.58 18.60
C GLU A 521 6.52 -12.78 19.81
N LYS A 522 7.01 -11.56 19.61
CA LYS A 522 7.54 -10.73 20.69
C LYS A 522 6.46 -10.10 21.56
N TYR A 523 5.32 -9.74 20.97
CA TYR A 523 4.39 -8.79 21.60
C TYR A 523 2.94 -9.26 21.74
N GLN A 524 2.45 -10.17 20.88
CA GLN A 524 1.02 -10.55 20.80
C GLN A 524 0.06 -9.32 20.81
N PRO A 525 0.22 -8.37 19.88
CA PRO A 525 -0.46 -7.07 19.94
C PRO A 525 -1.92 -7.11 19.43
N ASP A 526 -2.74 -6.17 19.87
CA ASP A 526 -4.12 -5.98 19.40
C ASP A 526 -4.16 -5.44 17.95
N VAL A 527 -3.18 -4.61 17.58
CA VAL A 527 -3.04 -4.04 16.24
C VAL A 527 -1.60 -4.13 15.75
N ILE A 528 -1.40 -4.51 14.48
CA ILE A 528 -0.12 -4.43 13.77
C ILE A 528 -0.26 -3.48 12.59
N ILE A 529 0.64 -2.50 12.50
CA ILE A 529 0.71 -1.55 11.40
C ILE A 529 2.02 -1.74 10.63
N THR A 530 1.95 -1.90 9.31
CA THR A 530 3.13 -2.11 8.47
C THR A 530 3.42 -0.92 7.56
N SER A 531 4.67 -0.85 7.08
CA SER A 531 4.98 -0.13 5.82
C SER A 531 4.44 -0.89 4.61
N ARG A 532 4.98 -0.64 3.40
CA ARG A 532 4.81 -1.60 2.29
C ARG A 532 5.27 -3.00 2.72
N VAL A 533 4.40 -3.96 2.44
CA VAL A 533 4.63 -5.42 2.47
C VAL A 533 4.01 -5.98 1.18
N ALA A 534 4.18 -7.26 0.89
CA ALA A 534 3.35 -7.94 -0.10
C ALA A 534 1.94 -8.22 0.44
N ASP A 535 0.96 -8.21 -0.44
CA ASP A 535 -0.44 -8.07 -0.05
C ASP A 535 -0.95 -9.38 0.57
N ALA A 536 -0.73 -10.50 -0.13
CA ALA A 536 -0.86 -11.86 0.43
C ALA A 536 0.00 -12.11 1.70
N ALA A 537 1.12 -11.39 1.92
CA ALA A 537 1.98 -11.61 3.09
C ALA A 537 1.36 -11.10 4.40
N LEU A 538 0.46 -10.11 4.34
CA LEU A 538 -0.37 -9.68 5.48
C LEU A 538 -1.23 -10.83 6.03
N PHE A 539 -1.74 -11.67 5.12
CA PHE A 539 -2.56 -12.83 5.44
C PHE A 539 -1.71 -14.06 5.80
N LEU A 540 -0.57 -14.27 5.14
CA LEU A 540 0.35 -15.39 5.42
C LEU A 540 0.93 -15.32 6.84
N ALA A 541 1.28 -14.13 7.33
CA ALA A 541 1.92 -13.94 8.64
C ALA A 541 1.16 -14.58 9.83
N PRO A 542 -0.14 -14.33 10.04
CA PRO A 542 -0.89 -15.00 11.11
C PRO A 542 -0.98 -16.53 10.92
N MET A 543 -0.97 -17.04 9.68
CA MET A 543 -0.94 -18.49 9.41
C MET A 543 0.38 -19.11 9.88
N VAL A 544 1.51 -18.54 9.46
CA VAL A 544 2.86 -18.96 9.90
C VAL A 544 2.99 -18.87 11.42
N TYR A 545 2.45 -17.81 12.03
CA TYR A 545 2.50 -17.60 13.48
C TYR A 545 1.71 -18.65 14.27
N GLU A 546 0.41 -18.82 13.97
CA GLU A 546 -0.50 -19.66 14.75
C GLU A 546 -0.29 -21.14 14.52
N LEU A 547 -0.08 -21.53 13.27
CA LEU A 547 0.09 -22.93 12.88
C LEU A 547 1.52 -23.41 13.19
N GLY A 548 2.47 -22.50 13.42
CA GLY A 548 3.84 -22.84 13.75
C GLY A 548 4.61 -23.41 12.56
N TRP A 549 4.34 -22.90 11.36
CA TRP A 549 5.11 -23.21 10.16
C TRP A 549 6.50 -22.57 10.20
N ASN A 550 7.47 -23.17 9.52
CA ASN A 550 8.82 -22.66 9.36
C ASN A 550 9.04 -22.11 7.93
N TRP A 551 10.04 -21.26 7.74
CA TRP A 551 10.29 -20.58 6.46
C TRP A 551 10.76 -21.52 5.33
N ASN A 552 11.10 -22.77 5.67
CA ASN A 552 11.44 -23.83 4.73
C ASN A 552 10.29 -24.83 4.47
N ASP A 553 9.12 -24.65 5.09
CA ASP A 553 7.93 -25.48 4.82
C ASP A 553 7.20 -24.96 3.56
N LEU A 554 7.92 -24.94 2.44
CA LEU A 554 7.56 -24.19 1.22
C LEU A 554 6.18 -24.58 0.65
N GLU A 555 5.77 -25.84 0.76
CA GLU A 555 4.42 -26.31 0.40
C GLU A 555 3.32 -25.62 1.23
N LEU A 556 3.54 -25.49 2.54
CA LEU A 556 2.60 -24.82 3.45
C LEU A 556 2.59 -23.30 3.20
N LEU A 557 3.75 -22.70 2.91
CA LEU A 557 3.82 -21.30 2.51
C LEU A 557 3.11 -21.04 1.17
N ALA A 558 3.22 -21.95 0.19
CA ALA A 558 2.52 -21.85 -1.08
C ALA A 558 0.99 -21.90 -0.89
N GLN A 559 0.49 -22.82 -0.05
CA GLN A 559 -0.94 -22.88 0.30
C GLN A 559 -1.41 -21.64 1.08
N GLY A 560 -0.65 -21.20 2.09
CA GLY A 560 -0.98 -19.99 2.87
C GLY A 560 -0.97 -18.72 2.02
N THR A 561 -0.08 -18.64 1.04
CA THR A 561 0.00 -17.48 0.13
C THR A 561 -1.09 -17.53 -0.95
N LEU A 562 -1.50 -18.72 -1.42
CA LEU A 562 -2.73 -18.88 -2.20
C LEU A 562 -3.95 -18.37 -1.41
N ALA A 563 -4.06 -18.72 -0.12
CA ALA A 563 -5.12 -18.21 0.74
C ALA A 563 -5.07 -16.68 0.87
N GLY A 564 -3.89 -16.09 1.05
CA GLY A 564 -3.71 -14.64 1.08
C GLY A 564 -4.12 -13.95 -0.23
N HIS A 565 -3.69 -14.48 -1.38
CA HIS A 565 -4.02 -13.96 -2.70
C HIS A 565 -5.52 -14.08 -3.04
N LEU A 566 -6.23 -15.06 -2.48
CA LEU A 566 -7.68 -15.15 -2.61
C LEU A 566 -8.43 -14.18 -1.68
N LEU A 567 -7.84 -13.79 -0.54
CA LEU A 567 -8.44 -12.85 0.41
C LEU A 567 -8.16 -11.37 0.10
N GLU A 568 -7.05 -11.05 -0.58
CA GLU A 568 -6.77 -9.70 -1.06
C GLU A 568 -7.86 -9.25 -2.06
N CYS A 569 -7.95 -7.94 -2.34
CA CYS A 569 -9.05 -7.35 -3.12
C CYS A 569 -10.48 -7.55 -2.56
N GLY A 570 -10.64 -8.25 -1.42
CA GLY A 570 -11.84 -8.28 -0.61
C GLY A 570 -13.04 -8.91 -1.32
N CYS A 571 -14.09 -8.12 -1.58
CA CYS A 571 -15.36 -8.65 -2.08
C CYS A 571 -15.29 -9.27 -3.48
N GLN A 572 -14.18 -9.18 -4.23
CA GLN A 572 -14.04 -9.83 -5.54
C GLN A 572 -14.25 -11.36 -5.44
N LEU A 573 -13.68 -12.00 -4.42
CA LEU A 573 -13.87 -13.44 -4.16
C LEU A 573 -15.34 -13.83 -3.93
N THR A 574 -16.15 -12.89 -3.42
CA THR A 574 -17.53 -13.10 -2.99
C THR A 574 -18.56 -12.44 -3.92
N GLY A 575 -18.19 -12.16 -5.18
CA GLY A 575 -19.12 -11.69 -6.22
C GLY A 575 -19.15 -10.18 -6.43
N GLY A 576 -18.34 -9.41 -5.71
CA GLY A 576 -18.02 -8.03 -6.07
C GLY A 576 -17.34 -7.99 -7.44
N TYR A 577 -17.70 -7.03 -8.29
CA TYR A 577 -17.23 -6.96 -9.69
C TYR A 577 -17.56 -8.19 -10.58
N PHE A 578 -18.30 -9.19 -10.08
CA PHE A 578 -18.68 -10.40 -10.84
C PHE A 578 -19.95 -10.21 -11.68
N MET A 579 -20.95 -9.49 -11.14
CA MET A 579 -22.25 -9.33 -11.81
C MET A 579 -22.11 -8.75 -13.22
N HIS A 580 -22.64 -9.46 -14.22
CA HIS A 580 -22.80 -8.96 -15.57
C HIS A 580 -24.27 -9.12 -16.01
N PRO A 581 -25.08 -8.04 -16.05
CA PRO A 581 -26.48 -8.13 -16.45
C PRO A 581 -26.68 -8.79 -17.82
N GLY A 582 -27.62 -9.73 -17.91
CA GLY A 582 -27.92 -10.47 -19.14
C GLY A 582 -26.92 -11.58 -19.51
N ASP A 583 -25.90 -11.85 -18.68
CA ASP A 583 -25.08 -13.06 -18.75
C ASP A 583 -25.68 -14.14 -17.85
N GLN A 584 -26.20 -15.22 -18.44
CA GLN A 584 -26.87 -16.31 -17.70
C GLN A 584 -26.02 -16.99 -16.61
N TYR A 585 -24.69 -16.82 -16.63
CA TYR A 585 -23.76 -17.40 -15.66
C TYR A 585 -23.23 -16.38 -14.64
N ARG A 586 -23.45 -15.08 -14.88
CA ARG A 586 -22.98 -13.96 -14.04
C ARG A 586 -24.08 -12.97 -13.65
N ASP A 587 -25.34 -13.26 -13.95
CA ASP A 587 -26.46 -12.45 -13.48
C ASP A 587 -26.61 -12.58 -11.96
N MET A 588 -26.95 -11.48 -11.28
CA MET A 588 -27.08 -11.47 -9.82
C MET A 588 -28.24 -10.58 -9.40
N ASP A 589 -29.07 -11.09 -8.48
CA ASP A 589 -30.12 -10.30 -7.83
C ASP A 589 -29.50 -9.09 -7.10
N PHE A 590 -29.97 -7.89 -7.43
CA PHE A 590 -29.44 -6.64 -6.87
C PHE A 590 -29.34 -6.59 -5.32
N PRO A 591 -30.28 -7.17 -4.54
CA PRO A 591 -30.12 -7.29 -3.08
C PRO A 591 -28.85 -8.03 -2.63
N LEU A 592 -28.36 -9.01 -3.40
CA LEU A 592 -27.11 -9.72 -3.08
C LEU A 592 -25.89 -8.80 -3.13
N LEU A 593 -25.91 -7.76 -3.99
CA LEU A 593 -24.84 -6.76 -4.06
C LEU A 593 -24.91 -5.72 -2.94
N GLN A 594 -26.09 -5.43 -2.40
CA GLN A 594 -26.26 -4.45 -1.31
C GLN A 594 -25.57 -4.88 -0.02
N ASP A 595 -25.59 -6.20 0.26
CA ASP A 595 -25.06 -6.83 1.46
C ASP A 595 -23.92 -7.83 1.18
N LEU A 596 -23.09 -7.53 0.16
CA LEU A 596 -21.83 -8.23 -0.09
C LEU A 596 -21.00 -8.41 1.18
N SER A 597 -20.63 -9.66 1.49
CA SER A 597 -19.69 -9.99 2.56
C SER A 597 -18.26 -9.90 2.04
N LEU A 598 -17.37 -9.29 2.81
CA LEU A 598 -15.95 -9.58 2.65
C LEU A 598 -15.66 -11.06 2.97
N PRO A 599 -14.62 -11.66 2.38
CA PRO A 599 -14.27 -13.05 2.62
C PRO A 599 -13.47 -13.24 3.93
N TYR A 600 -13.43 -14.49 4.39
CA TYR A 600 -12.46 -14.97 5.36
C TYR A 600 -12.00 -16.38 4.96
N ALA A 601 -10.87 -16.83 5.50
CA ALA A 601 -10.37 -18.17 5.27
C ALA A 601 -10.21 -18.95 6.58
N GLU A 602 -10.40 -20.26 6.47
CA GLU A 602 -10.11 -21.29 7.46
C GLU A 602 -8.89 -22.07 6.96
N ILE A 603 -7.79 -22.02 7.71
CA ILE A 603 -6.52 -22.65 7.32
C ILE A 603 -6.11 -23.65 8.39
N GLY A 604 -6.00 -24.92 7.99
CA GLY A 604 -5.47 -26.00 8.82
C GLY A 604 -3.94 -26.04 8.84
N TYR A 605 -3.37 -26.53 9.95
CA TYR A 605 -1.92 -26.76 10.09
C TYR A 605 -1.31 -27.61 8.96
N ASP A 606 -2.09 -28.53 8.40
CA ASP A 606 -1.73 -29.40 7.27
C ASP A 606 -1.65 -28.66 5.92
N GLY A 607 -1.90 -27.34 5.90
CA GLY A 607 -1.95 -26.53 4.70
C GLY A 607 -3.31 -26.59 3.99
N LYS A 608 -4.34 -27.21 4.59
CA LYS A 608 -5.68 -27.22 4.00
C LYS A 608 -6.32 -25.84 4.07
N VAL A 609 -6.61 -25.26 2.90
CA VAL A 609 -7.25 -23.94 2.75
C VAL A 609 -8.72 -24.10 2.39
N CYS A 610 -9.60 -23.41 3.12
CA CYS A 610 -10.96 -23.12 2.68
C CYS A 610 -11.20 -21.61 2.73
N VAL A 611 -11.78 -21.05 1.67
CA VAL A 611 -12.28 -19.67 1.64
C VAL A 611 -13.79 -19.66 1.88
N LEU A 612 -14.27 -18.62 2.56
CA LEU A 612 -15.64 -18.51 3.07
C LEU A 612 -16.19 -17.09 2.90
N LYS A 613 -17.52 -17.00 2.83
CA LYS A 613 -18.29 -15.76 3.04
C LYS A 613 -19.15 -15.91 4.28
N ALA A 614 -19.55 -14.81 4.94
CA ALA A 614 -20.41 -14.90 6.11
C ALA A 614 -21.76 -15.57 5.76
N GLU A 615 -22.23 -16.52 6.57
CA GLU A 615 -23.53 -17.15 6.36
C GLU A 615 -24.67 -16.11 6.44
N GLY A 616 -25.72 -16.27 5.63
CA GLY A 616 -26.84 -15.33 5.55
C GLY A 616 -26.53 -13.95 4.95
N SER A 617 -25.29 -13.70 4.50
CA SER A 617 -24.92 -12.49 3.75
C SER A 617 -25.28 -12.56 2.26
N GLY A 618 -25.22 -11.41 1.57
CA GLY A 618 -25.22 -11.33 0.12
C GLY A 618 -23.94 -11.87 -0.54
N GLY A 619 -23.74 -11.53 -1.81
CA GLY A 619 -22.65 -12.07 -2.63
C GLY A 619 -22.80 -13.55 -3.00
N ILE A 620 -21.90 -14.01 -3.86
CA ILE A 620 -21.80 -15.40 -4.35
C ILE A 620 -20.35 -15.86 -4.17
N LEU A 621 -20.14 -17.06 -3.63
CA LEU A 621 -18.83 -17.69 -3.54
C LEU A 621 -18.89 -19.03 -4.27
N ASN A 622 -18.24 -19.13 -5.44
CA ASN A 622 -18.23 -20.34 -6.25
C ASN A 622 -16.92 -20.48 -7.03
N THR A 623 -16.78 -21.53 -7.84
CA THR A 623 -15.57 -21.78 -8.63
C THR A 623 -15.22 -20.63 -9.59
N SER A 624 -16.23 -19.91 -10.11
CA SER A 624 -16.02 -18.79 -11.05
C SER A 624 -15.52 -17.53 -10.35
N THR A 625 -16.05 -17.17 -9.17
CA THR A 625 -15.52 -16.02 -8.40
C THR A 625 -14.12 -16.32 -7.86
N CYS A 626 -13.87 -17.56 -7.43
CA CYS A 626 -12.52 -17.99 -7.04
C CYS A 626 -11.54 -18.00 -8.22
N ALA A 627 -11.94 -18.45 -9.41
CA ALA A 627 -11.10 -18.46 -10.61
C ALA A 627 -10.77 -17.05 -11.13
N GLU A 628 -11.71 -16.10 -11.04
CA GLU A 628 -11.44 -14.70 -11.37
C GLU A 628 -10.46 -14.06 -10.41
N GLN A 629 -10.63 -14.26 -9.10
CA GLN A 629 -9.71 -13.73 -8.09
C GLN A 629 -8.31 -14.36 -8.22
N LEU A 630 -8.22 -15.69 -8.44
CA LEU A 630 -6.96 -16.41 -8.64
C LEU A 630 -6.09 -15.85 -9.77
N LEU A 631 -6.71 -15.27 -10.80
CA LEU A 631 -6.00 -14.73 -11.97
C LEU A 631 -5.97 -13.19 -11.97
N TYR A 632 -6.37 -12.53 -10.90
CA TYR A 632 -6.26 -11.07 -10.80
C TYR A 632 -4.79 -10.66 -10.56
N GLU A 633 -4.26 -9.74 -11.37
CA GLU A 633 -2.86 -9.25 -11.29
C GLU A 633 -1.75 -10.32 -11.42
N ILE A 634 -2.07 -11.53 -11.90
CA ILE A 634 -1.10 -12.59 -12.16
C ILE A 634 -0.43 -12.40 -13.52
N ALA A 635 0.90 -12.34 -13.52
CA ALA A 635 1.71 -12.39 -14.73
C ALA A 635 1.93 -13.85 -15.20
N ASP A 636 2.90 -14.55 -14.61
CA ASP A 636 3.17 -15.97 -14.90
C ASP A 636 2.53 -16.87 -13.83
N PRO A 637 1.49 -17.65 -14.14
CA PRO A 637 0.86 -18.55 -13.17
C PRO A 637 1.75 -19.73 -12.72
N SER A 638 2.86 -20.02 -13.42
CA SER A 638 3.83 -21.05 -13.02
C SER A 638 4.93 -20.51 -12.09
N ALA A 639 5.01 -19.19 -11.96
CA ALA A 639 6.01 -18.47 -11.20
C ALA A 639 5.44 -17.14 -10.65
N TYR A 640 4.36 -17.23 -9.86
CA TYR A 640 3.84 -16.08 -9.13
C TYR A 640 4.81 -15.70 -8.00
N ILE A 641 5.57 -14.62 -8.21
CA ILE A 641 6.62 -14.17 -7.29
C ILE A 641 6.01 -13.36 -6.14
N THR A 642 6.04 -13.91 -4.93
CA THR A 642 5.89 -13.15 -3.69
C THR A 642 7.23 -13.12 -2.93
N PRO A 643 7.43 -12.22 -1.95
CA PRO A 643 8.65 -12.19 -1.17
C PRO A 643 8.94 -13.52 -0.49
N ASP A 644 7.95 -14.13 0.19
CA ASP A 644 8.16 -15.31 1.03
C ASP A 644 8.32 -16.60 0.22
N VAL A 645 7.59 -16.76 -0.88
CA VAL A 645 7.63 -17.93 -1.76
C VAL A 645 7.25 -17.57 -3.21
N VAL A 646 7.87 -18.24 -4.19
CA VAL A 646 7.44 -18.22 -5.60
C VAL A 646 6.56 -19.43 -5.85
N ILE A 647 5.37 -19.21 -6.41
CA ILE A 647 4.27 -20.19 -6.40
C ILE A 647 3.92 -20.59 -7.83
N ASP A 648 3.71 -21.88 -8.06
CA ASP A 648 3.01 -22.40 -9.22
C ASP A 648 1.53 -22.62 -8.82
N ILE A 649 0.63 -21.89 -9.49
CA ILE A 649 -0.82 -21.95 -9.35
C ILE A 649 -1.51 -22.57 -10.57
N GLN A 650 -0.78 -23.12 -11.56
CA GLN A 650 -1.37 -23.69 -12.78
C GLN A 650 -2.31 -24.88 -12.49
N ASP A 651 -2.03 -25.64 -11.44
CA ASP A 651 -2.81 -26.82 -11.03
C ASP A 651 -3.82 -26.49 -9.90
N VAL A 652 -4.00 -25.21 -9.54
CA VAL A 652 -4.98 -24.80 -8.51
C VAL A 652 -6.40 -25.10 -8.98
N SER A 653 -7.18 -25.74 -8.12
CA SER A 653 -8.59 -26.05 -8.36
C SER A 653 -9.45 -25.78 -7.13
N PHE A 654 -10.75 -25.61 -7.37
CA PHE A 654 -11.74 -25.19 -6.37
C PHE A 654 -12.83 -26.24 -6.21
N LEU A 655 -13.06 -26.68 -4.98
CA LEU A 655 -14.09 -27.64 -4.61
C LEU A 655 -15.14 -26.96 -3.72
N PRO A 656 -16.33 -26.63 -4.22
CA PRO A 656 -17.43 -26.13 -3.40
C PRO A 656 -17.83 -27.16 -2.33
N LEU A 657 -17.87 -26.74 -1.07
CA LEU A 657 -18.33 -27.55 0.06
C LEU A 657 -19.73 -27.10 0.54
N SER A 658 -20.07 -25.84 0.34
CA SER A 658 -21.41 -25.24 0.52
C SER A 658 -21.48 -23.91 -0.24
N ASP A 659 -22.67 -23.28 -0.29
CA ASP A 659 -22.88 -21.96 -0.94
C ASP A 659 -22.12 -20.80 -0.26
N PHE A 660 -21.40 -21.07 0.83
CA PHE A 660 -20.57 -20.11 1.56
C PHE A 660 -19.17 -20.63 1.92
N LYS A 661 -18.75 -21.82 1.45
CA LYS A 661 -17.43 -22.41 1.72
C LYS A 661 -16.90 -23.17 0.51
N VAL A 662 -15.72 -22.79 0.02
CA VAL A 662 -15.00 -23.44 -1.09
C VAL A 662 -13.63 -23.88 -0.58
N GLN A 663 -13.26 -25.14 -0.82
CA GLN A 663 -11.91 -25.63 -0.55
C GLN A 663 -11.00 -25.31 -1.76
N CYS A 664 -9.79 -24.84 -1.46
CA CYS A 664 -8.75 -24.55 -2.44
C CYS A 664 -7.64 -25.59 -2.33
N ILE A 665 -7.17 -26.12 -3.46
CA ILE A 665 -6.08 -27.11 -3.52
C ILE A 665 -5.19 -26.85 -4.74
N GLY A 666 -3.96 -27.34 -4.74
CA GLY A 666 -3.11 -27.42 -5.94
C GLY A 666 -1.99 -26.37 -6.07
N ALA A 667 -1.94 -25.34 -5.23
CA ALA A 667 -0.78 -24.46 -5.16
C ALA A 667 0.44 -25.20 -4.59
N LYS A 668 1.61 -24.92 -5.16
CA LYS A 668 2.88 -25.56 -4.80
C LYS A 668 4.04 -24.57 -5.05
N PRO A 669 5.24 -24.78 -4.47
CA PRO A 669 6.42 -24.00 -4.81
C PRO A 669 6.76 -24.13 -6.30
N SER A 670 7.18 -23.04 -6.93
CA SER A 670 7.63 -23.10 -8.34
C SER A 670 8.91 -23.93 -8.46
N ALA A 671 8.95 -24.82 -9.44
CA ALA A 671 10.02 -25.81 -9.60
C ALA A 671 11.39 -25.20 -9.94
N ASN A 672 11.42 -24.01 -10.53
CA ASN A 672 12.65 -23.35 -10.99
C ASN A 672 13.33 -22.50 -9.91
N THR A 673 12.55 -21.92 -9.01
CA THR A 673 13.00 -21.01 -7.94
C THR A 673 11.89 -20.98 -6.91
N SER A 674 12.17 -21.33 -5.66
CA SER A 674 11.15 -21.40 -4.61
C SER A 674 11.05 -20.13 -3.75
N VAL A 675 12.11 -19.34 -3.66
CA VAL A 675 12.17 -18.07 -2.91
C VAL A 675 12.99 -17.07 -3.72
N PRO A 676 12.54 -15.81 -3.92
CA PRO A 676 13.28 -14.86 -4.73
C PRO A 676 14.51 -14.30 -4.00
N GLU A 677 15.65 -14.27 -4.70
CA GLU A 677 16.90 -13.64 -4.23
C GLU A 677 16.80 -12.11 -4.14
N LYS A 678 15.88 -11.50 -4.90
CA LYS A 678 15.69 -10.05 -4.98
C LYS A 678 14.25 -9.66 -4.67
N LEU A 679 14.08 -8.54 -3.99
CA LEU A 679 12.78 -7.95 -3.68
C LEU A 679 12.50 -6.73 -4.57
N LEU A 680 11.22 -6.49 -4.85
CA LEU A 680 10.77 -5.31 -5.58
C LEU A 680 10.81 -4.09 -4.65
N ARG A 681 11.60 -3.09 -5.00
CA ARG A 681 11.63 -1.76 -4.39
C ARG A 681 11.03 -0.74 -5.34
N LEU A 682 10.13 0.07 -4.80
CA LEU A 682 9.49 1.19 -5.47
C LEU A 682 10.18 2.48 -5.05
N ILE A 683 10.57 3.32 -6.01
CA ILE A 683 11.18 4.63 -5.75
C ILE A 683 10.29 5.72 -6.38
N PRO A 684 9.75 6.66 -5.57
CA PRO A 684 8.91 7.73 -6.08
C PRO A 684 9.73 8.73 -6.90
N LYS A 685 9.16 9.13 -8.03
CA LYS A 685 9.76 10.04 -9.02
C LYS A 685 8.68 10.90 -9.64
N GLU A 686 8.92 12.20 -9.75
CA GLU A 686 7.97 13.11 -10.40
C GLU A 686 7.82 12.78 -11.89
N CYS A 687 6.57 12.70 -12.36
CA CYS A 687 6.20 12.42 -13.75
C CYS A 687 5.50 13.62 -14.42
N GLY A 688 5.68 14.81 -13.83
CA GLY A 688 5.05 16.05 -14.30
C GLY A 688 3.64 16.26 -13.74
N TRP A 689 2.83 16.99 -14.51
CA TRP A 689 1.56 17.55 -14.08
C TRP A 689 0.44 17.15 -15.03
N LYS A 690 -0.57 16.44 -14.50
CA LYS A 690 -1.79 16.16 -15.23
C LYS A 690 -2.77 17.32 -15.09
N GLY A 691 -3.29 17.82 -16.19
CA GLY A 691 -4.40 18.77 -16.25
C GLY A 691 -5.59 18.13 -16.96
N TRP A 692 -6.81 18.50 -16.58
CA TRP A 692 -8.01 17.98 -17.25
C TRP A 692 -9.16 18.98 -17.28
N GLY A 693 -10.07 18.75 -18.23
CA GLY A 693 -11.35 19.44 -18.32
C GLY A 693 -12.45 18.53 -18.86
N GLU A 694 -13.69 18.82 -18.45
CA GLU A 694 -14.90 18.15 -18.90
C GLU A 694 -16.02 19.15 -19.17
N ILE A 695 -16.82 18.95 -20.22
CA ILE A 695 -18.03 19.76 -20.51
C ILE A 695 -19.11 18.90 -21.18
N SER A 696 -20.38 19.10 -20.81
CA SER A 696 -21.51 18.35 -21.37
C SER A 696 -22.20 19.07 -22.53
N TYR A 697 -22.71 18.31 -23.50
CA TYR A 697 -23.58 18.76 -24.60
C TYR A 697 -24.78 17.83 -24.76
N GLY A 698 -26.00 18.37 -24.75
CA GLY A 698 -27.25 17.62 -24.90
C GLY A 698 -27.90 17.76 -26.27
N GLY A 699 -28.69 16.74 -26.65
CA GLY A 699 -29.60 16.80 -27.79
C GLY A 699 -28.94 16.82 -29.17
N HIS A 700 -29.67 17.29 -30.18
CA HIS A 700 -29.25 17.24 -31.59
C HIS A 700 -27.85 17.85 -31.81
N GLY A 701 -26.95 17.12 -32.48
CA GLY A 701 -25.61 17.60 -32.81
C GLY A 701 -24.61 17.64 -31.65
N SER A 702 -24.90 16.98 -30.52
CA SER A 702 -24.05 17.00 -29.31
C SER A 702 -22.61 16.52 -29.56
N ILE A 703 -22.43 15.41 -30.28
CA ILE A 703 -21.11 14.87 -30.65
C ILE A 703 -20.34 15.86 -31.54
N GLN A 704 -20.99 16.48 -32.52
CA GLN A 704 -20.38 17.47 -33.40
C GLN A 704 -19.95 18.72 -32.62
N ARG A 705 -20.73 19.14 -31.62
CA ARG A 705 -20.33 20.21 -30.70
C ARG A 705 -19.12 19.82 -29.87
N ALA A 706 -19.10 18.64 -29.23
CA ALA A 706 -17.92 18.19 -28.49
C ALA A 706 -16.65 18.15 -29.37
N LYS A 707 -16.73 17.66 -30.60
CA LYS A 707 -15.59 17.67 -31.54
C LYS A 707 -15.15 19.09 -31.91
N ALA A 708 -16.08 20.03 -32.08
CA ALA A 708 -15.72 21.43 -32.31
C ALA A 708 -15.05 22.05 -31.07
N SER A 709 -15.51 21.75 -29.86
CA SER A 709 -14.91 22.21 -28.60
C SER A 709 -13.50 21.64 -28.38
N GLU A 710 -13.31 20.37 -28.71
CA GLU A 710 -11.99 19.74 -28.68
C GLU A 710 -11.01 20.47 -29.61
N LEU A 711 -11.41 20.72 -30.87
CA LEU A 711 -10.60 21.45 -31.84
C LEU A 711 -10.26 22.87 -31.36
N LEU A 712 -11.20 23.57 -30.74
CA LEU A 712 -10.97 24.90 -30.16
C LEU A 712 -9.93 24.85 -29.03
N VAL A 713 -10.08 23.95 -28.05
CA VAL A 713 -9.14 23.85 -26.93
C VAL A 713 -7.76 23.41 -27.41
N ARG A 714 -7.66 22.46 -28.36
CA ARG A 714 -6.38 22.09 -29.00
C ARG A 714 -5.73 23.30 -29.68
N SER A 715 -6.50 24.10 -30.43
CA SER A 715 -6.00 25.31 -31.09
C SER A 715 -5.52 26.38 -30.11
N TRP A 716 -6.27 26.67 -29.03
CA TRP A 716 -5.86 27.67 -28.03
C TRP A 716 -4.66 27.22 -27.19
N MET A 717 -4.55 25.91 -26.93
CA MET A 717 -3.36 25.33 -26.30
C MET A 717 -2.13 25.43 -27.18
N GLU A 718 -2.24 25.16 -28.49
CA GLU A 718 -1.13 25.29 -29.43
C GLU A 718 -0.74 26.76 -29.70
N GLU A 719 -1.70 27.69 -29.65
CA GLU A 719 -1.45 29.14 -29.70
C GLU A 719 -0.68 29.65 -28.47
N THR A 720 -1.07 29.19 -27.27
CA THR A 720 -0.49 29.66 -26.00
C THR A 720 0.78 28.91 -25.61
N VAL A 721 0.87 27.63 -25.94
CA VAL A 721 1.96 26.71 -25.58
C VAL A 721 2.26 25.77 -26.76
N PRO A 722 3.02 26.20 -27.79
CA PRO A 722 3.26 25.41 -28.98
C PRO A 722 3.90 24.03 -28.71
N GLY A 723 3.50 23.03 -29.48
CA GLY A 723 4.01 21.65 -29.46
C GLY A 723 3.39 20.73 -28.42
N VAL A 724 2.29 21.11 -27.75
CA VAL A 724 1.70 20.32 -26.65
C VAL A 724 0.48 19.47 -27.05
N ASP A 725 0.01 19.53 -28.29
CA ASP A 725 -1.16 18.76 -28.73
C ASP A 725 -1.01 17.23 -28.49
N ASN A 726 0.18 16.70 -28.73
CA ASN A 726 0.55 15.30 -28.49
C ASN A 726 0.48 14.88 -27.01
N CYS A 727 0.48 15.84 -26.08
CA CYS A 727 0.36 15.61 -24.65
C CYS A 727 -1.11 15.37 -24.22
N ILE A 728 -2.08 15.71 -25.09
CA ILE A 728 -3.51 15.80 -24.76
C ILE A 728 -4.33 14.71 -25.47
N ILE A 729 -5.08 13.93 -24.70
CA ILE A 729 -6.08 12.97 -25.21
C ILE A 729 -7.49 13.47 -24.90
N SER A 730 -8.43 13.16 -25.78
CA SER A 730 -9.84 13.53 -25.72
C SER A 730 -10.74 12.29 -25.70
N TYR A 731 -11.90 12.40 -25.05
CA TYR A 731 -12.92 11.35 -24.98
C TYR A 731 -14.32 11.97 -25.07
N VAL A 732 -15.24 11.26 -25.73
CA VAL A 732 -16.66 11.59 -25.72
C VAL A 732 -17.38 10.49 -24.92
N ILE A 733 -17.86 10.86 -23.74
CA ILE A 733 -18.39 9.95 -22.72
C ILE A 733 -19.89 10.18 -22.55
N GLY A 734 -20.66 9.16 -22.18
CA GLY A 734 -22.00 9.34 -21.62
C GLY A 734 -23.15 8.92 -22.53
N LEU A 735 -24.30 8.75 -21.87
CA LEU A 735 -25.57 8.30 -22.43
C LEU A 735 -26.74 9.15 -21.90
N ASP A 736 -26.60 9.62 -20.66
CA ASP A 736 -27.60 10.34 -19.87
C ASP A 736 -27.02 11.38 -18.86
N SER A 737 -25.79 11.86 -19.07
CA SER A 737 -25.05 12.77 -18.16
C SER A 737 -25.72 14.13 -17.89
N LEU A 738 -26.79 14.50 -18.60
CA LEU A 738 -27.61 15.70 -18.36
C LEU A 738 -28.97 15.39 -17.72
N LYS A 739 -29.33 14.12 -17.53
CA LYS A 739 -30.62 13.71 -16.96
C LYS A 739 -30.55 13.72 -15.44
N ALA A 740 -31.14 14.74 -14.81
CA ALA A 740 -31.39 14.77 -13.37
C ALA A 740 -32.59 13.87 -12.99
N ALA A 741 -32.57 12.60 -13.39
CA ALA A 741 -33.69 11.68 -13.24
C ALA A 741 -33.66 10.97 -11.87
N SER A 742 -34.52 11.38 -10.93
CA SER A 742 -34.81 10.58 -9.73
C SER A 742 -35.94 9.58 -10.01
N ASN A 743 -35.58 8.30 -10.09
CA ASN A 743 -36.43 7.10 -10.07
C ASN A 743 -37.56 6.97 -11.11
N GLY A 744 -37.48 5.91 -11.93
CA GLY A 744 -38.65 5.10 -12.29
C GLY A 744 -39.35 5.38 -13.62
N ALA A 745 -38.85 6.28 -14.47
CA ALA A 745 -39.35 6.43 -15.83
C ALA A 745 -38.46 5.69 -16.82
N GLU A 746 -38.88 4.49 -17.26
CA GLU A 746 -38.34 3.79 -18.44
C GLU A 746 -38.71 4.52 -19.75
N SER A 747 -38.35 5.80 -19.83
CA SER A 747 -38.45 6.55 -21.09
C SER A 747 -37.40 6.00 -22.06
N SER A 748 -37.83 5.74 -23.31
CA SER A 748 -37.04 5.08 -24.35
C SER A 748 -35.61 5.62 -24.43
N TRP A 749 -34.62 4.77 -24.15
CA TRP A 749 -33.19 5.12 -24.10
C TRP A 749 -32.62 5.57 -25.47
N ASN A 750 -33.38 5.43 -26.55
CA ASN A 750 -32.92 5.48 -27.93
C ASN A 750 -33.10 6.82 -28.67
N SER A 751 -33.56 7.91 -28.04
CA SER A 751 -33.97 9.13 -28.76
C SER A 751 -33.47 10.48 -28.22
N CYS A 752 -32.88 10.55 -27.03
CA CYS A 752 -32.18 11.74 -26.56
C CYS A 752 -30.95 11.34 -25.73
N GLY A 753 -29.81 11.28 -26.41
CA GLY A 753 -28.49 11.14 -25.79
C GLY A 753 -27.87 12.50 -25.55
N ASP A 754 -27.18 12.62 -24.43
CA ASP A 754 -26.22 13.68 -24.16
C ASP A 754 -24.84 13.06 -23.94
N ILE A 755 -23.81 13.86 -24.17
CA ILE A 755 -22.42 13.45 -24.02
C ILE A 755 -21.65 14.46 -23.21
N ARG A 756 -20.47 14.04 -22.77
CA ARG A 756 -19.49 14.82 -22.04
C ARG A 756 -18.15 14.69 -22.76
N LEU A 757 -17.65 15.80 -23.30
CA LEU A 757 -16.27 15.89 -23.75
C LEU A 757 -15.40 15.88 -22.49
N ARG A 758 -14.43 14.99 -22.43
CA ARG A 758 -13.32 14.97 -21.47
C ARG A 758 -12.03 15.22 -22.25
N MET A 759 -11.13 16.05 -21.74
CA MET A 759 -9.76 16.16 -22.21
C MET A 759 -8.79 16.03 -21.03
N ASP A 760 -7.77 15.20 -21.20
CA ASP A 760 -6.70 14.95 -20.23
C ASP A 760 -5.35 15.23 -20.91
N GLY A 761 -4.52 16.07 -20.29
CA GLY A 761 -3.15 16.30 -20.73
C GLY A 761 -2.15 15.99 -19.63
N LEU A 762 -1.03 15.35 -19.97
CA LEU A 762 0.12 15.17 -19.08
C LEU A 762 1.28 16.06 -19.57
N PHE A 763 1.71 17.00 -18.74
CA PHE A 763 2.68 18.03 -19.11
C PHE A 763 3.90 17.99 -18.19
N LYS A 764 5.06 18.40 -18.69
CA LYS A 764 6.28 18.53 -17.85
C LYS A 764 6.16 19.67 -16.82
N LEU A 765 5.50 20.77 -17.19
CA LEU A 765 5.38 21.98 -16.38
C LEU A 765 3.95 22.15 -15.82
N LYS A 766 3.85 22.61 -14.58
CA LYS A 766 2.58 22.88 -13.89
C LYS A 766 1.74 23.91 -14.63
N GLU A 767 2.42 24.91 -15.17
CA GLU A 767 1.87 26.06 -15.86
C GLU A 767 1.06 25.60 -17.09
N HIS A 768 1.52 24.57 -17.80
CA HIS A 768 0.84 24.02 -18.97
C HIS A 768 -0.42 23.24 -18.57
N ALA A 769 -0.36 22.45 -17.49
CA ALA A 769 -1.54 21.77 -16.94
C ALA A 769 -2.61 22.78 -16.46
N VAL A 770 -2.17 23.86 -15.81
CA VAL A 770 -3.04 24.98 -15.43
C VAL A 770 -3.59 25.70 -16.67
N GLN A 771 -2.79 25.90 -17.72
CA GLN A 771 -3.26 26.54 -18.95
C GLN A 771 -4.35 25.71 -19.64
N LEU A 772 -4.19 24.38 -19.72
CA LEU A 772 -5.25 23.49 -20.21
C LEU A 772 -6.56 23.70 -19.44
N THR A 773 -6.53 23.83 -18.12
CA THR A 773 -7.76 24.09 -17.34
C THR A 773 -8.37 25.45 -17.66
N LYS A 774 -7.58 26.47 -18.01
CA LYS A 774 -8.09 27.80 -18.39
C LYS A 774 -8.73 27.78 -19.78
N GLU A 775 -8.02 27.27 -20.79
CA GLU A 775 -8.53 27.19 -22.17
C GLU A 775 -9.80 26.33 -22.23
N PHE A 776 -9.82 25.22 -21.50
CA PHE A 776 -11.00 24.39 -21.40
C PHE A 776 -12.17 25.13 -20.71
N THR A 777 -11.90 25.93 -19.67
CA THR A 777 -12.95 26.74 -19.00
C THR A 777 -13.50 27.85 -19.91
N ALA A 778 -12.70 28.39 -20.85
CA ALA A 778 -13.12 29.42 -21.80
C ALA A 778 -14.25 28.95 -22.75
N LEU A 779 -14.45 27.63 -22.89
CA LEU A 779 -15.58 27.05 -23.65
C LEU A 779 -16.96 27.52 -23.15
N TYR A 780 -17.10 28.01 -21.92
CA TYR A 780 -18.38 28.55 -21.41
C TYR A 780 -18.92 29.72 -22.25
N THR A 781 -18.04 30.58 -22.78
CA THR A 781 -18.43 31.75 -23.57
C THR A 781 -17.95 31.69 -25.01
N ASN A 782 -16.87 30.94 -25.27
CA ASN A 782 -16.17 30.90 -26.55
C ASN A 782 -16.37 29.56 -27.29
N GLY A 783 -17.05 28.59 -26.65
CA GLY A 783 -17.33 27.28 -27.23
C GLY A 783 -18.65 27.21 -28.01
N PRO A 784 -18.96 26.04 -28.61
CA PRO A 784 -20.21 25.78 -29.30
C PRO A 784 -21.44 25.89 -28.38
N ALA A 785 -22.57 26.32 -28.94
CA ALA A 785 -23.80 26.61 -28.20
C ALA A 785 -24.31 25.44 -27.34
N GLY A 786 -24.76 25.73 -26.12
CA GLY A 786 -25.37 24.73 -25.24
C GLY A 786 -24.36 23.79 -24.56
N GLY A 787 -23.10 24.21 -24.41
CA GLY A 787 -22.15 23.57 -23.50
C GLY A 787 -22.41 23.96 -22.04
N GLY A 788 -22.24 23.03 -21.10
CA GLY A 788 -22.46 23.32 -19.68
C GLY A 788 -21.86 22.28 -18.73
N GLY A 789 -21.88 22.61 -17.43
CA GLY A 789 -21.39 21.73 -16.37
C GLY A 789 -19.88 21.46 -16.44
N ILE A 790 -19.08 22.51 -16.66
CA ILE A 790 -17.62 22.36 -16.72
C ILE A 790 -17.07 21.86 -15.38
N SER A 791 -16.20 20.85 -15.44
CA SER A 791 -15.34 20.41 -14.33
C SER A 791 -13.90 20.40 -14.81
N THR A 792 -12.99 21.04 -14.08
CA THR A 792 -11.56 21.08 -14.40
C THR A 792 -10.73 20.80 -13.16
N GLY A 793 -9.47 20.42 -13.38
CA GLY A 793 -8.51 20.26 -12.29
C GLY A 793 -7.12 19.95 -12.81
N HIS A 794 -6.15 19.99 -11.89
CA HIS A 794 -4.78 19.59 -12.17
C HIS A 794 -4.15 18.98 -10.92
N LYS A 795 -3.17 18.08 -11.10
CA LYS A 795 -2.38 17.49 -10.02
C LYS A 795 -0.99 17.09 -10.51
N MET A 796 -0.03 17.04 -9.60
CA MET A 796 1.26 16.39 -9.89
C MET A 796 1.02 14.88 -9.96
N GLU A 797 1.64 14.20 -10.91
CA GLU A 797 1.63 12.74 -11.01
C GLU A 797 3.01 12.22 -10.57
N ILE A 798 3.02 11.24 -9.67
CA ILE A 798 4.22 10.60 -9.13
C ILE A 798 4.26 9.16 -9.61
N VAL A 799 5.33 8.78 -10.29
CA VAL A 799 5.61 7.41 -10.73
C VAL A 799 6.42 6.69 -9.68
N LEU A 800 6.16 5.39 -9.52
CA LEU A 800 6.99 4.50 -8.72
C LEU A 800 7.92 3.72 -9.65
N GLU A 801 9.18 4.15 -9.73
CA GLU A 801 10.23 3.48 -10.49
C GLU A 801 10.54 2.12 -9.83
N LYS A 802 10.36 1.03 -10.59
CA LYS A 802 10.53 -0.34 -10.11
C LYS A 802 12.00 -0.74 -10.19
N ARG A 803 12.61 -1.11 -9.07
CA ARG A 803 13.97 -1.66 -8.98
C ARG A 803 13.98 -2.98 -8.21
N LEU A 804 14.93 -3.86 -8.53
CA LEU A 804 15.16 -5.09 -7.79
C LEU A 804 16.38 -4.92 -6.88
N VAL A 805 16.21 -5.15 -5.58
CA VAL A 805 17.27 -5.07 -4.55
C VAL A 805 17.53 -6.43 -3.94
N SER A 806 18.77 -6.72 -3.52
CA SER A 806 19.10 -8.02 -2.89
C SER A 806 18.33 -8.18 -1.58
N ARG A 807 17.77 -9.36 -1.34
CA ARG A 807 16.93 -9.63 -0.16
C ARG A 807 17.68 -9.30 1.14
N GLU A 808 18.94 -9.70 1.25
CA GLU A 808 19.83 -9.44 2.38
C GLU A 808 20.24 -7.97 2.56
N SER A 809 19.93 -7.08 1.60
CA SER A 809 20.16 -5.63 1.73
C SER A 809 18.95 -4.87 2.30
N VAL A 810 17.82 -5.55 2.51
CA VAL A 810 16.57 -4.97 2.98
C VAL A 810 16.40 -5.28 4.46
N MET A 811 16.82 -4.33 5.29
CA MET A 811 16.62 -4.39 6.74
C MET A 811 15.22 -3.89 7.11
N TRP A 812 14.67 -4.43 8.19
CA TRP A 812 13.40 -4.01 8.76
C TRP A 812 13.49 -3.97 10.28
N LYS A 813 12.54 -3.30 10.92
CA LYS A 813 12.46 -3.11 12.36
C LYS A 813 11.03 -3.31 12.86
N THR A 814 10.92 -3.87 14.06
CA THR A 814 9.69 -3.96 14.82
C THR A 814 9.68 -2.99 16.00
N GLY A 815 8.49 -2.64 16.49
CA GLY A 815 8.30 -1.85 17.69
C GLY A 815 6.90 -2.02 18.26
N ILE A 816 6.67 -1.57 19.49
CA ILE A 816 5.37 -1.59 20.16
C ILE A 816 5.22 -0.34 21.04
N GLU A 817 4.00 0.18 21.10
CA GLU A 817 3.55 1.19 22.05
C GLU A 817 2.20 0.77 22.63
N HIS A 818 1.84 1.33 23.78
CA HIS A 818 0.61 1.03 24.52
C HIS A 818 -0.14 2.33 24.84
N THR A 819 -1.45 2.24 25.02
CA THR A 819 -2.25 3.35 25.56
C THR A 819 -1.84 3.65 27.00
N ASN A 820 -1.50 4.91 27.31
CA ASN A 820 -1.05 5.31 28.64
C ASN A 820 -2.20 5.23 29.68
N THR A 821 -2.24 4.16 30.48
CA THR A 821 -3.07 4.10 31.68
C THR A 821 -2.50 5.03 32.75
N SER A 822 -3.25 6.07 33.11
CA SER A 822 -2.99 6.82 34.35
C SER A 822 -3.36 5.92 35.53
N GLU A 823 -2.38 5.43 36.28
CA GLU A 823 -2.62 4.61 37.47
C GLU A 823 -3.38 5.42 38.54
N SER A 824 -4.68 5.18 38.67
CA SER A 824 -5.44 5.58 39.85
C SER A 824 -5.58 4.38 40.78
N GLU A 825 -4.69 4.28 41.77
CA GLU A 825 -4.84 3.33 42.87
C GLU A 825 -6.22 3.48 43.53
N THR A 826 -7.07 2.45 43.44
CA THR A 826 -8.18 2.24 44.38
C THR A 826 -8.34 0.73 44.63
N PRO A 827 -8.75 0.32 45.85
CA PRO A 827 -8.44 -1.00 46.38
C PRO A 827 -9.37 -2.12 45.89
N GLU A 828 -8.87 -3.35 46.04
CA GLU A 828 -9.51 -4.60 45.67
C GLU A 828 -10.95 -4.75 46.20
N HIS A 829 -11.89 -5.01 45.29
CA HIS A 829 -13.15 -5.67 45.63
C HIS A 829 -13.32 -6.94 44.80
N HIS A 830 -12.97 -8.07 45.43
CA HIS A 830 -13.21 -9.41 44.87
C HIS A 830 -14.70 -9.67 44.60
N PHE A 831 -15.03 -10.00 43.36
CA PHE A 831 -16.25 -10.73 43.00
C PHE A 831 -15.87 -12.00 42.21
N PRO A 832 -16.16 -13.21 42.72
CA PRO A 832 -15.83 -14.44 42.02
C PRO A 832 -16.90 -14.77 40.97
N VAL A 833 -16.56 -14.69 39.69
CA VAL A 833 -17.41 -15.21 38.61
C VAL A 833 -17.08 -16.69 38.37
N ALA A 834 -18.05 -17.56 38.62
CA ALA A 834 -17.87 -19.00 38.50
C ALA A 834 -17.84 -19.45 37.02
N ARG A 835 -16.80 -20.21 36.66
CA ARG A 835 -16.60 -20.77 35.31
C ARG A 835 -17.24 -22.16 35.24
N GLU A 836 -18.50 -22.26 34.82
CA GLU A 836 -19.14 -23.57 34.58
C GLU A 836 -18.45 -24.31 33.42
N LYS A 837 -17.81 -25.43 33.72
CA LYS A 837 -17.45 -26.44 32.71
C LYS A 837 -18.70 -27.24 32.35
N ARG A 838 -19.14 -27.21 31.08
CA ARG A 838 -20.02 -28.24 30.53
C ARG A 838 -19.26 -29.11 29.55
N GLY A 839 -19.05 -30.37 29.92
CA GLY A 839 -18.67 -31.41 28.98
C GLY A 839 -19.89 -32.03 28.32
N LYS A 840 -19.80 -32.31 27.02
CA LYS A 840 -20.54 -33.34 26.29
C LYS A 840 -19.55 -33.98 25.32
N THR A 841 -18.97 -35.12 25.69
CA THR A 841 -19.40 -36.45 25.20
C THR A 841 -19.44 -36.52 23.67
N SER A 842 -18.38 -37.12 23.13
CA SER A 842 -18.26 -37.55 21.74
C SER A 842 -19.37 -38.52 21.33
N THR A 843 -19.79 -38.42 20.07
CA THR A 843 -20.34 -39.55 19.32
C THR A 843 -19.60 -39.65 18.00
N ASP A 844 -18.95 -40.79 17.77
CA ASP A 844 -18.23 -41.09 16.54
C ASP A 844 -19.14 -41.02 15.31
N SER A 845 -18.55 -40.70 14.16
CA SER A 845 -19.13 -40.98 12.85
C SER A 845 -17.98 -41.31 11.90
N GLN A 846 -17.71 -42.60 11.75
CA GLN A 846 -16.65 -43.11 10.88
C GLN A 846 -16.99 -42.94 9.40
N ASN A 847 -15.94 -42.68 8.61
CA ASN A 847 -15.72 -43.15 7.23
C ASN A 847 -16.94 -43.65 6.43
N ILE A 848 -17.37 -42.86 5.44
CA ILE A 848 -17.90 -43.42 4.19
C ILE A 848 -17.10 -42.83 3.02
N LEU A 849 -16.08 -43.58 2.60
CA LEU A 849 -15.38 -43.35 1.35
C LEU A 849 -15.97 -44.28 0.27
N THR A 850 -16.89 -43.79 -0.56
CA THR A 850 -17.38 -44.55 -1.73
C THR A 850 -17.54 -43.69 -2.97
N LYS A 851 -16.84 -44.12 -4.02
CA LYS A 851 -16.80 -43.58 -5.39
C LYS A 851 -18.19 -43.23 -5.97
N ARG A 852 -18.33 -41.98 -6.42
CA ARG A 852 -18.94 -41.57 -7.70
C ARG A 852 -18.07 -40.41 -8.21
N GLY A 853 -17.68 -40.29 -9.48
CA GLY A 853 -18.30 -40.84 -10.69
C GLY A 853 -18.91 -39.66 -11.45
N ASP A 854 -18.16 -39.14 -12.41
CA ASP A 854 -18.32 -37.84 -13.08
C ASP A 854 -19.75 -37.30 -13.23
N GLN A 855 -20.06 -36.23 -12.50
CA GLN A 855 -21.05 -35.23 -12.90
C GLN A 855 -20.78 -33.91 -12.17
N TRP A 856 -20.34 -32.90 -12.93
CA TRP A 856 -20.22 -31.53 -12.44
C TRP A 856 -21.62 -30.91 -12.34
N THR A 857 -22.18 -30.87 -11.13
CA THR A 857 -23.41 -30.12 -10.84
C THR A 857 -23.09 -28.96 -9.91
N ASP A 858 -23.01 -27.76 -10.47
CA ASP A 858 -22.99 -26.49 -9.75
C ASP A 858 -24.34 -26.27 -9.03
N SER A 859 -24.33 -25.70 -7.80
CA SER A 859 -25.56 -25.52 -7.01
C SER A 859 -26.53 -24.50 -7.62
N SER A 860 -26.06 -23.74 -8.63
CA SER A 860 -26.85 -22.79 -9.43
C SER A 860 -27.94 -23.42 -10.32
N GLY A 861 -27.90 -24.74 -10.56
CA GLY A 861 -28.87 -25.43 -11.43
C GLY A 861 -28.78 -25.08 -12.92
N VAL A 862 -27.79 -24.27 -13.33
CA VAL A 862 -27.57 -23.89 -14.73
C VAL A 862 -26.83 -25.02 -15.46
N HIS A 863 -27.52 -25.64 -16.43
CA HIS A 863 -26.95 -26.75 -17.19
C HIS A 863 -25.91 -26.22 -18.20
N ARG A 864 -24.62 -26.28 -17.83
CA ARG A 864 -23.54 -25.74 -18.65
C ARG A 864 -23.29 -26.62 -19.90
N SER A 865 -23.81 -26.20 -21.05
CA SER A 865 -23.59 -26.87 -22.34
C SER A 865 -22.41 -26.26 -23.09
N PRO A 866 -21.57 -27.06 -23.79
CA PRO A 866 -20.53 -26.54 -24.68
C PRO A 866 -21.11 -25.59 -25.74
N ALA A 867 -20.39 -24.51 -26.05
CA ALA A 867 -20.81 -23.52 -27.03
C ALA A 867 -20.94 -24.12 -28.45
N PRO A 868 -21.88 -23.63 -29.30
CA PRO A 868 -22.17 -24.25 -30.60
C PRO A 868 -20.98 -24.20 -31.56
N TYR A 869 -20.70 -25.33 -32.22
CA TYR A 869 -19.60 -25.47 -33.18
C TYR A 869 -19.88 -24.75 -34.51
N GLY A 870 -18.85 -24.09 -35.06
CA GLY A 870 -18.88 -23.46 -36.38
C GLY A 870 -19.75 -22.22 -36.51
N GLN A 871 -20.34 -21.73 -35.40
CA GLN A 871 -21.16 -20.54 -35.36
C GLN A 871 -20.37 -19.33 -34.86
N LYS A 872 -20.65 -18.16 -35.43
CA LYS A 872 -20.09 -16.90 -34.94
C LYS A 872 -20.86 -16.46 -33.70
N ILE A 873 -20.18 -16.44 -32.55
CA ILE A 873 -20.75 -16.18 -31.24
C ILE A 873 -19.92 -15.14 -30.47
N PRO A 874 -20.54 -14.31 -29.62
CA PRO A 874 -19.79 -13.44 -28.72
C PRO A 874 -19.02 -14.25 -27.67
N LEU A 875 -17.78 -13.84 -27.40
CA LEU A 875 -16.91 -14.49 -26.42
C LEU A 875 -17.49 -14.42 -24.99
N TYR A 876 -18.21 -13.33 -24.65
CA TYR A 876 -18.92 -13.19 -23.36
C TYR A 876 -19.99 -14.25 -23.10
N SER A 877 -20.47 -14.97 -24.12
CA SER A 877 -21.43 -16.08 -23.94
C SER A 877 -20.75 -17.44 -23.78
N VAL A 878 -19.42 -17.49 -23.93
CA VAL A 878 -18.57 -18.69 -23.85
C VAL A 878 -17.73 -18.65 -22.57
N ALA A 879 -17.20 -17.49 -22.24
CA ALA A 879 -16.26 -17.28 -21.15
C ALA A 879 -16.52 -15.96 -20.42
N HIS A 880 -16.12 -15.94 -19.15
CA HIS A 880 -15.95 -14.74 -18.35
C HIS A 880 -14.46 -14.39 -18.20
N SER A 881 -14.18 -13.20 -17.66
CA SER A 881 -12.84 -12.63 -17.61
C SER A 881 -12.69 -11.69 -16.41
N ARG A 882 -11.49 -11.69 -15.83
CA ARG A 882 -11.03 -10.68 -14.88
C ARG A 882 -9.75 -10.07 -15.42
N ALA A 883 -9.63 -8.75 -15.37
CA ALA A 883 -8.41 -8.02 -15.71
C ALA A 883 -7.77 -7.37 -14.47
N GLY A 884 -6.44 -7.31 -14.44
CA GLY A 884 -5.62 -6.61 -13.45
C GLY A 884 -4.45 -5.88 -14.11
N ASP A 885 -3.86 -4.91 -13.42
CA ASP A 885 -2.73 -4.10 -13.92
C ASP A 885 -1.48 -4.25 -13.06
N LYS A 886 -0.29 -4.13 -13.66
CA LYS A 886 0.98 -4.12 -12.90
C LYS A 886 1.97 -3.08 -13.40
N GLY A 887 1.55 -1.81 -13.38
CA GLY A 887 2.30 -0.71 -13.97
C GLY A 887 1.85 -0.50 -15.41
N ASN A 888 2.74 -0.60 -16.40
CA ASN A 888 2.37 -0.42 -17.82
C ASN A 888 1.76 -1.69 -18.46
N ASP A 889 1.75 -2.79 -17.74
CA ASP A 889 1.28 -4.10 -18.19
C ASP A 889 -0.14 -4.38 -17.68
N ILE A 890 -0.91 -5.13 -18.46
CA ILE A 890 -2.21 -5.68 -18.08
C ILE A 890 -2.15 -7.20 -18.16
N ASN A 891 -2.87 -7.88 -17.26
CA ASN A 891 -3.26 -9.28 -17.47
C ASN A 891 -4.78 -9.38 -17.56
N PHE A 892 -5.29 -10.34 -18.31
CA PHE A 892 -6.69 -10.73 -18.29
C PHE A 892 -6.87 -12.24 -18.43
N SER A 893 -7.82 -12.80 -17.69
CA SER A 893 -8.18 -14.20 -17.79
C SER A 893 -9.23 -14.45 -18.88
N LEU A 894 -9.29 -15.69 -19.39
CA LEU A 894 -10.44 -16.21 -20.12
C LEU A 894 -10.82 -17.55 -19.48
N ILE A 895 -11.94 -17.53 -18.74
CA ILE A 895 -12.44 -18.66 -17.96
C ILE A 895 -13.74 -19.12 -18.62
N PRO A 896 -13.76 -20.25 -19.34
CA PRO A 896 -14.95 -20.72 -20.02
C PRO A 896 -16.03 -21.14 -19.01
N HIS A 897 -17.28 -20.81 -19.29
CA HIS A 897 -18.39 -21.28 -18.46
C HIS A 897 -18.49 -22.81 -18.49
N CYS A 898 -18.20 -23.42 -19.65
CA CYS A 898 -18.16 -24.86 -19.86
C CYS A 898 -16.69 -25.32 -20.09
N PRO A 899 -16.06 -26.04 -19.14
CA PRO A 899 -14.61 -26.37 -19.20
C PRO A 899 -14.10 -26.98 -20.52
N PRO A 900 -14.82 -27.88 -21.22
CA PRO A 900 -14.39 -28.42 -22.52
C PRO A 900 -14.15 -27.38 -23.62
N ASP A 901 -14.66 -26.16 -23.48
CA ASP A 901 -14.50 -25.10 -24.49
C ASP A 901 -13.08 -24.49 -24.48
N ILE A 902 -12.28 -24.75 -23.43
CA ILE A 902 -10.91 -24.24 -23.32
C ILE A 902 -10.01 -24.67 -24.49
N GLU A 903 -10.12 -25.92 -24.95
CA GLU A 903 -9.29 -26.44 -26.04
C GLU A 903 -9.68 -25.82 -27.40
N ARG A 904 -10.93 -25.36 -27.55
CA ARG A 904 -11.38 -24.62 -28.73
C ARG A 904 -10.95 -23.16 -28.65
N LEU A 905 -11.01 -22.55 -27.47
CA LEU A 905 -10.49 -21.20 -27.22
C LEU A 905 -8.98 -21.11 -27.49
N LYS A 906 -8.19 -22.10 -27.06
CA LYS A 906 -6.73 -22.19 -27.32
C LYS A 906 -6.35 -22.12 -28.81
N LEU A 907 -7.23 -22.57 -29.71
CA LEU A 907 -6.99 -22.50 -31.17
C LEU A 907 -7.22 -21.09 -31.75
N ILE A 908 -8.01 -20.25 -31.08
CA ILE A 908 -8.43 -18.92 -31.55
C ILE A 908 -7.62 -17.81 -30.88
N ILE A 909 -7.49 -17.89 -29.55
CA ILE A 909 -6.86 -16.87 -28.71
C ILE A 909 -5.34 -17.02 -28.82
N THR A 910 -4.81 -16.52 -29.92
CA THR A 910 -3.37 -16.46 -30.20
C THR A 910 -2.79 -15.09 -29.83
N PRO A 911 -1.46 -14.96 -29.62
CA PRO A 911 -0.83 -13.67 -29.38
C PRO A 911 -1.14 -12.63 -30.45
N GLN A 912 -1.23 -13.04 -31.73
CA GLN A 912 -1.60 -12.15 -32.82
C GLN A 912 -3.08 -11.73 -32.78
N TRP A 913 -3.99 -12.62 -32.38
CA TRP A 913 -5.40 -12.28 -32.19
C TRP A 913 -5.55 -11.22 -31.10
N VAL A 914 -4.89 -11.40 -29.96
CA VAL A 914 -4.90 -10.43 -28.85
C VAL A 914 -4.34 -9.07 -29.29
N LYS A 915 -3.18 -9.04 -29.98
CA LYS A 915 -2.63 -7.80 -30.55
C LYS A 915 -3.63 -7.10 -31.48
N ASN A 916 -4.29 -7.84 -32.37
CA ASN A 916 -5.27 -7.27 -33.29
C ASN A 916 -6.45 -6.64 -32.54
N VAL A 917 -6.99 -7.29 -31.51
CA VAL A 917 -8.10 -6.75 -30.71
C VAL A 917 -7.66 -5.52 -29.91
N MET A 918 -6.45 -5.55 -29.34
CA MET A 918 -5.92 -4.45 -28.52
C MET A 918 -5.31 -3.31 -29.33
N SER A 919 -5.19 -3.42 -30.66
CA SER A 919 -4.67 -2.37 -31.54
C SER A 919 -5.39 -1.02 -31.38
N VAL A 920 -6.69 -1.02 -31.10
CA VAL A 920 -7.49 0.19 -30.82
C VAL A 920 -7.06 0.93 -29.54
N LEU A 921 -6.31 0.26 -28.67
CA LEU A 921 -5.74 0.85 -27.46
C LEU A 921 -4.32 1.40 -27.71
N LEU A 922 -3.65 1.06 -28.81
CA LEU A 922 -2.29 1.54 -29.07
C LEU A 922 -2.33 2.98 -29.59
N SER A 923 -1.91 3.93 -28.74
CA SER A 923 -1.88 5.35 -29.09
C SER A 923 -0.67 5.66 -29.98
N THR A 924 -0.92 6.27 -31.13
CA THR A 924 0.12 6.78 -32.05
C THR A 924 0.91 8.00 -31.52
N SER A 925 0.61 8.50 -30.31
CA SER A 925 1.28 9.67 -29.71
C SER A 925 2.59 9.30 -29.01
N SER A 926 3.72 9.78 -29.52
CA SER A 926 5.09 9.48 -29.10
C SER A 926 5.57 10.22 -27.83
N PHE A 927 4.78 10.22 -26.74
CA PHE A 927 5.10 11.03 -25.54
C PHE A 927 6.31 10.52 -24.72
N MET A 928 6.68 9.24 -24.83
CA MET A 928 7.77 8.63 -24.05
C MET A 928 9.01 8.22 -24.88
N GLU A 929 9.28 8.88 -26.02
CA GLU A 929 10.63 8.84 -26.60
C GLU A 929 11.59 9.66 -25.71
N MET A 930 12.12 9.02 -24.66
CA MET A 930 13.30 9.52 -23.96
C MET A 930 14.49 8.56 -24.01
N GLU A 931 14.29 7.32 -24.50
CA GLU A 931 15.33 6.46 -25.07
C GLU A 931 14.68 5.46 -26.04
N ALA A 932 15.35 5.18 -27.17
CA ALA A 932 14.92 4.33 -28.31
C ALA A 932 13.81 4.87 -29.24
N LYS A 933 14.20 5.10 -30.52
CA LYS A 933 13.30 5.37 -31.67
C LYS A 933 12.75 4.05 -32.22
N VAL A 934 11.66 3.54 -31.65
CA VAL A 934 11.03 2.28 -32.09
C VAL A 934 9.51 2.50 -32.21
N PRO A 935 8.85 2.11 -33.31
CA PRO A 935 7.41 2.29 -33.47
C PRO A 935 6.62 1.51 -32.41
N VAL A 936 5.52 2.11 -31.93
CA VAL A 936 4.73 1.66 -30.77
C VAL A 936 4.25 0.20 -30.87
N ASP A 937 3.98 -0.30 -32.07
CA ASP A 937 3.51 -1.67 -32.33
C ASP A 937 4.56 -2.76 -32.05
N GLU A 938 5.85 -2.43 -32.06
CA GLU A 938 6.95 -3.38 -31.82
C GLU A 938 7.23 -3.61 -30.32
N ASN A 939 6.79 -2.70 -29.44
CA ASN A 939 7.05 -2.76 -27.98
C ASN A 939 5.99 -3.55 -27.17
N VAL A 940 4.91 -4.02 -27.81
CA VAL A 940 3.83 -4.78 -27.16
C VAL A 940 4.11 -6.27 -27.31
N SER A 941 4.42 -6.97 -26.22
CA SER A 941 4.44 -8.45 -26.20
C SER A 941 3.12 -8.99 -25.63
N VAL A 942 2.75 -10.19 -26.06
CA VAL A 942 1.62 -10.94 -25.52
C VAL A 942 2.12 -12.32 -25.11
N GLU A 943 1.95 -12.65 -23.84
CA GLU A 943 2.26 -13.95 -23.23
C GLU A 943 0.93 -14.63 -22.88
N ILE A 944 0.77 -15.92 -23.17
CA ILE A 944 -0.47 -16.68 -22.90
C ILE A 944 -0.12 -17.95 -22.13
N TYR A 945 -0.73 -18.11 -20.96
CA TYR A 945 -0.48 -19.20 -20.03
C TYR A 945 -1.73 -20.06 -19.84
N ASP A 946 -1.55 -21.38 -19.78
CA ASP A 946 -2.60 -22.35 -19.47
C ASP A 946 -2.69 -22.56 -17.95
N VAL A 947 -3.90 -22.45 -17.40
CA VAL A 947 -4.19 -22.62 -15.97
C VAL A 947 -5.14 -23.81 -15.84
N LYS A 948 -4.54 -24.99 -15.84
CA LYS A 948 -5.18 -26.30 -16.03
C LYS A 948 -6.21 -26.61 -14.96
N GLY A 949 -5.92 -26.31 -13.69
CA GLY A 949 -6.79 -26.66 -12.56
C GLY A 949 -8.14 -25.93 -12.54
N ILE A 950 -8.27 -24.82 -13.28
CA ILE A 950 -9.53 -24.10 -13.51
C ILE A 950 -9.92 -24.01 -15.00
N HIS A 951 -9.24 -24.75 -15.88
CA HIS A 951 -9.47 -24.76 -17.33
C HIS A 951 -9.49 -23.36 -17.97
N ALA A 952 -8.57 -22.47 -17.60
CA ALA A 952 -8.56 -21.08 -18.03
C ALA A 952 -7.27 -20.69 -18.76
N LEU A 953 -7.32 -19.60 -19.54
CA LEU A 953 -6.14 -18.90 -20.04
C LEU A 953 -5.87 -17.67 -19.17
N ASN A 954 -4.59 -17.41 -18.85
CA ASN A 954 -4.14 -16.09 -18.38
C ASN A 954 -3.34 -15.43 -19.51
N VAL A 955 -3.78 -14.26 -19.96
CA VAL A 955 -3.14 -13.49 -21.04
C VAL A 955 -2.49 -12.25 -20.44
N VAL A 956 -1.19 -12.09 -20.63
CA VAL A 956 -0.45 -10.90 -20.21
C VAL A 956 -0.08 -10.09 -21.45
N VAL A 957 -0.34 -8.79 -21.41
CA VAL A 957 -0.02 -7.85 -22.49
C VAL A 957 0.84 -6.73 -21.92
N ARG A 958 2.10 -6.68 -22.38
CA ARG A 958 3.10 -5.73 -21.89
C ARG A 958 2.94 -4.37 -22.55
N ASN A 959 3.29 -3.32 -21.81
CA ASN A 959 3.43 -1.95 -22.31
C ASN A 959 2.19 -1.29 -22.96
N VAL A 960 0.97 -1.64 -22.53
CA VAL A 960 -0.27 -1.21 -23.20
C VAL A 960 -1.07 -0.13 -22.44
N LEU A 961 -0.76 0.15 -21.17
CA LEU A 961 -1.54 1.04 -20.30
C LEU A 961 -1.14 2.53 -20.33
N ASP A 962 -0.40 2.98 -21.34
CA ASP A 962 0.07 4.37 -21.49
C ASP A 962 0.90 4.85 -20.28
N GLY A 963 1.82 4.00 -19.81
CA GLY A 963 2.67 4.21 -18.64
C GLY A 963 2.06 3.76 -17.31
N GLY A 964 0.85 3.19 -17.31
CA GLY A 964 0.19 2.65 -16.12
C GLY A 964 -0.51 3.67 -15.24
N VAL A 965 -1.13 3.21 -14.15
CA VAL A 965 -2.04 3.99 -13.27
C VAL A 965 -1.57 5.40 -12.93
N ASN A 966 -0.28 5.54 -12.64
CA ASN A 966 0.35 6.79 -12.23
C ASN A 966 0.73 7.73 -13.39
N CYS A 967 0.97 7.21 -14.61
CA CYS A 967 1.26 8.04 -15.79
C CYS A 967 0.03 8.31 -16.67
N SER A 968 -0.89 7.35 -16.73
CA SER A 968 -1.76 7.17 -17.89
C SER A 968 -2.63 8.39 -18.16
N ARG A 969 -2.63 8.84 -19.41
CA ARG A 969 -3.54 9.89 -19.90
C ARG A 969 -4.97 9.36 -20.04
N ARG A 970 -5.16 8.03 -19.97
CA ARG A 970 -6.46 7.34 -20.02
C ARG A 970 -7.32 7.65 -18.79
N ILE A 971 -8.62 7.39 -18.95
CA ILE A 971 -9.61 7.44 -17.87
C ILE A 971 -9.58 6.11 -17.11
N ASP A 972 -9.81 4.99 -17.82
CA ASP A 972 -9.49 3.67 -17.29
C ASP A 972 -7.98 3.43 -17.40
N ARG A 973 -7.27 3.78 -16.33
CA ARG A 973 -5.82 3.59 -16.19
C ARG A 973 -5.44 2.19 -15.70
N HIS A 974 -6.41 1.45 -15.19
CA HIS A 974 -6.26 0.10 -14.65
C HIS A 974 -6.58 -0.98 -15.71
N GLY A 975 -7.13 -0.57 -16.85
CA GLY A 975 -7.54 -1.49 -17.90
C GLY A 975 -8.69 -2.44 -17.50
N LYS A 976 -9.43 -2.16 -16.43
CA LYS A 976 -10.45 -3.09 -15.92
C LYS A 976 -11.58 -3.32 -16.93
N THR A 977 -11.88 -2.32 -17.76
CA THR A 977 -12.87 -2.41 -18.86
C THR A 977 -12.35 -3.15 -20.10
N ILE A 978 -11.05 -3.43 -20.19
CA ILE A 978 -10.45 -4.12 -21.35
C ILE A 978 -10.87 -5.59 -21.40
N SER A 979 -11.12 -6.22 -20.25
CA SER A 979 -11.72 -7.57 -20.20
C SER A 979 -13.03 -7.64 -20.98
N ASP A 980 -13.95 -6.68 -20.80
CA ASP A 980 -15.20 -6.63 -21.55
C ASP A 980 -15.00 -6.27 -23.04
N LEU A 981 -13.99 -5.47 -23.39
CA LEU A 981 -13.61 -5.23 -24.81
C LEU A 981 -13.18 -6.54 -25.51
N ILE A 982 -12.46 -7.41 -24.81
CA ILE A 982 -12.08 -8.75 -25.26
C ILE A 982 -13.32 -9.66 -25.34
N LEU A 983 -14.16 -9.69 -24.30
CA LEU A 983 -15.36 -10.52 -24.25
C LEU A 983 -16.43 -10.10 -25.29
N CYS A 984 -16.47 -8.83 -25.71
CA CYS A 984 -17.33 -8.36 -26.80
C CYS A 984 -16.92 -8.89 -28.19
N GLN A 985 -15.73 -9.47 -28.35
CA GLN A 985 -15.29 -10.02 -29.63
C GLN A 985 -16.12 -11.23 -30.06
N GLN A 986 -16.26 -11.40 -31.37
CA GLN A 986 -16.99 -12.51 -31.95
C GLN A 986 -16.01 -13.59 -32.42
N VAL A 987 -16.15 -14.81 -31.88
CA VAL A 987 -15.31 -15.97 -32.15
C VAL A 987 -16.11 -17.08 -32.87
N VAL A 988 -15.41 -18.07 -33.43
CA VAL A 988 -16.01 -19.26 -34.06
C VAL A 988 -15.28 -20.49 -33.51
N LEU A 989 -15.94 -21.24 -32.62
CA LEU A 989 -15.41 -22.43 -31.93
C LEU A 989 -15.65 -23.72 -32.70
#